data_AF-A0A7X6YG55-F1
#
_entry.id   AF-A0A7X6YG55-F1
#
_cell.length_a   1.000
_cell.length_b   1.000
_cell.length_c   1.000
_cell.angle_alpha   90.00
_cell.angle_beta   90.00
_cell.angle_gamma   90.00
#
_symmetry.space_group_name_H-M   'P 1'
#
loop_
_entity.id
_entity.type
_entity.pdbx_description
1 polymer ?
#
loop_
_entity_poly.entity_id
_entity_poly.type
_entity_poly.pdbx_seq_one_letter_code
_entity_poly.pdbx_strand_id
1 'polypeptide(L)'
;MTNALDNIGTVIAVWGSDVRNGGHFLGGGANLSFGWHRQGNPVTGSSTVHASYRWSNAIMNGNAQPAAKYGYMWQDGVICSPELVSYNGGWQVISLQCTDSIAQANGIGINDKRSNMSRVSGGQEVAELLIYDTVLTREQIELVEMYLEAKWLERNRTGWNGEARLTTLNAPTDNFEGMIDVAAGETLEIDRVIGGGQPSAKLNKTGSGTLNFEGEGLANYSGELILSDGSLRFPALRATPTLEGLPNHLYARFDPSERSSVDTVEGANPGTNYVQVMSNLVTTGDAYAFNRRFMLRPRSTAYRPWILPDELGAGLDVVDFGAMANNGSDNGVHFVVSTNDVDEALNSPISLYGIATVVGVVGAQRGGGNLLNNKAFSRASQGTTSHQTALYYYQVDNQPDINATQGKLWMNGSLWDAAKGYATPGYQVAAFQTPGGAVSRVMIDQSGSYTGGGRIGELLIWNRVLSEREVRDAQAYLYAKWFNKATPGYALPAGAFAATDIQRLTVPEGVRVEIEVGAGRTVRIGKLVAEGELVKTGAGALEIETTSFFNAGKITIADGSAEVVGVRDVESATAYAPGATMHLDATDLKSLNMRLRAADNETVLDNWYDKNRGVGIWRPSAEQSRSPRFVQDVIGEGLHVV
;
A
#
# COMPACT_ATOMS: atom_id res chain seq x y z
N MET A 1 -0.54 -40.95 -31.82
CA MET A 1 -0.67 -40.92 -30.35
C MET A 1 0.08 -39.70 -29.86
N THR A 2 -0.63 -38.64 -29.47
CA THR A 2 -0.02 -37.53 -28.73
C THR A 2 -0.29 -37.78 -27.26
N ASN A 3 0.76 -37.94 -26.46
CA ASN A 3 0.67 -38.08 -25.01
C ASN A 3 0.18 -36.74 -24.43
N ALA A 4 -1.13 -36.53 -24.42
CA ALA A 4 -1.74 -35.41 -23.73
C ALA A 4 -1.79 -35.70 -22.23
N LEU A 5 -1.45 -34.71 -21.41
CA LEU A 5 -1.79 -34.69 -20.01
C LEU A 5 -3.27 -34.31 -19.91
N ASP A 6 -4.09 -35.21 -19.36
CA ASP A 6 -5.54 -35.03 -19.21
C ASP A 6 -5.91 -34.92 -17.73
N ASN A 7 -7.12 -34.40 -17.46
CA ASN A 7 -7.70 -34.25 -16.12
C ASN A 7 -6.88 -33.38 -15.15
N ILE A 8 -6.10 -32.43 -15.64
CA ILE A 8 -5.30 -31.55 -14.78
C ILE A 8 -6.23 -30.71 -13.91
N GLY A 9 -6.07 -30.82 -12.59
CA GLY A 9 -6.81 -30.04 -11.58
C GLY A 9 -5.93 -29.03 -10.85
N THR A 10 -4.63 -29.27 -10.68
CA THR A 10 -3.71 -28.32 -10.06
C THR A 10 -2.29 -28.47 -10.61
N VAL A 11 -1.60 -27.34 -10.81
CA VAL A 11 -0.21 -27.28 -11.31
C VAL A 11 0.59 -26.37 -10.40
N ILE A 12 1.74 -26.82 -9.88
CA ILE A 12 2.61 -26.02 -9.02
C ILE A 12 4.05 -26.16 -9.50
N ALA A 13 4.77 -25.05 -9.67
CA ALA A 13 6.11 -25.05 -10.26
C ALA A 13 7.03 -24.00 -9.65
N VAL A 14 8.33 -24.30 -9.61
CA VAL A 14 9.40 -23.30 -9.50
C VAL A 14 9.81 -22.88 -10.91
N TRP A 15 9.51 -21.62 -11.25
CA TRP A 15 9.56 -21.11 -12.61
C TRP A 15 10.50 -19.92 -12.73
N GLY A 16 11.40 -19.96 -13.72
CA GLY A 16 12.32 -18.89 -14.09
C GLY A 16 11.81 -18.10 -15.29
N SER A 17 11.84 -16.77 -15.18
CA SER A 17 11.32 -15.86 -16.21
C SER A 17 12.24 -14.69 -16.58
N ASP A 18 13.43 -14.62 -15.98
CA ASP A 18 14.46 -13.59 -16.16
C ASP A 18 15.14 -13.63 -17.53
N VAL A 19 15.70 -14.77 -17.93
CA VAL A 19 16.55 -14.83 -19.13
C VAL A 19 15.74 -15.08 -20.40
N ARG A 20 14.59 -15.77 -20.29
CA ARG A 20 13.86 -16.30 -21.46
C ARG A 20 12.40 -15.86 -21.55
N ASN A 21 11.98 -14.88 -20.74
CA ASN A 21 10.62 -14.34 -20.67
C ASN A 21 9.56 -15.32 -20.11
N GLY A 22 9.97 -16.49 -19.60
CA GLY A 22 9.13 -17.47 -18.92
C GLY A 22 8.25 -18.34 -19.83
N GLY A 23 8.33 -18.21 -21.16
CA GLY A 23 7.71 -19.14 -22.12
C GLY A 23 6.21 -19.36 -21.92
N HIS A 24 5.74 -20.54 -22.33
CA HIS A 24 4.40 -21.06 -22.05
C HIS A 24 4.45 -21.88 -20.75
N PHE A 25 3.46 -21.70 -19.86
CA PHE A 25 3.39 -22.44 -18.58
C PHE A 25 3.22 -23.95 -18.80
N LEU A 26 2.05 -24.34 -19.30
CA LEU A 26 1.83 -25.58 -20.04
C LEU A 26 1.51 -25.21 -21.49
N GLY A 27 1.45 -26.17 -22.41
CA GLY A 27 1.22 -25.88 -23.84
C GLY A 27 0.06 -26.65 -24.46
N GLY A 28 -0.70 -25.99 -25.34
CA GLY A 28 -1.79 -26.60 -26.12
C GLY A 28 -2.93 -27.20 -25.28
N GLY A 29 -3.65 -28.17 -25.87
CA GLY A 29 -4.67 -29.04 -25.28
C GLY A 29 -5.13 -30.11 -26.29
N ALA A 30 -5.68 -31.23 -25.83
CA ALA A 30 -6.06 -32.35 -26.71
C ALA A 30 -7.18 -31.94 -27.69
N ASN A 31 -8.20 -31.24 -27.17
CA ASN A 31 -9.39 -30.81 -27.93
C ASN A 31 -9.47 -29.30 -28.24
N LEU A 32 -8.56 -28.49 -27.71
CA LEU A 32 -8.56 -27.03 -27.92
C LEU A 32 -7.21 -26.55 -28.45
N SER A 33 -7.26 -25.71 -29.48
CA SER A 33 -6.08 -25.05 -30.05
C SER A 33 -5.38 -24.09 -29.09
N PHE A 34 -6.00 -23.81 -27.93
CA PHE A 34 -5.64 -22.75 -26.99
C PHE A 34 -5.56 -23.16 -25.50
N GLY A 35 -5.57 -24.46 -25.16
CA GLY A 35 -5.77 -24.93 -23.77
C GLY A 35 -4.98 -24.19 -22.66
N TRP A 36 -3.65 -24.22 -22.73
CA TRP A 36 -2.75 -23.48 -21.83
C TRP A 36 -1.95 -22.44 -22.62
N HIS A 37 -2.59 -21.34 -23.00
CA HIS A 37 -1.99 -20.35 -23.89
C HIS A 37 -1.78 -19.02 -23.20
N ARG A 38 -0.65 -18.38 -23.52
CA ARG A 38 -0.28 -17.05 -23.06
C ARG A 38 -0.79 -15.97 -24.02
N GLN A 39 -0.93 -14.72 -23.56
CA GLN A 39 -1.17 -13.58 -24.45
C GLN A 39 0.11 -13.26 -25.26
N GLY A 40 0.07 -13.24 -26.62
CA GLY A 40 1.24 -12.92 -27.48
C GLY A 40 1.44 -13.75 -28.76
N ASN A 41 2.42 -13.45 -29.67
CA ASN A 41 2.99 -14.38 -30.71
C ASN A 41 4.51 -14.73 -30.47
N PRO A 42 4.92 -16.01 -30.31
CA PRO A 42 6.26 -16.40 -29.85
C PRO A 42 7.36 -16.50 -30.93
N VAL A 43 7.10 -16.35 -32.24
CA VAL A 43 8.12 -16.70 -33.27
C VAL A 43 8.36 -15.68 -34.37
N THR A 44 7.48 -14.72 -34.63
CA THR A 44 7.72 -13.77 -35.74
C THR A 44 7.28 -12.36 -35.37
N GLY A 45 8.23 -11.54 -34.92
CA GLY A 45 8.11 -10.10 -35.07
C GLY A 45 8.28 -9.74 -36.55
N SER A 46 7.19 -9.74 -37.32
CA SER A 46 7.20 -9.10 -38.66
C SER A 46 6.73 -7.64 -38.61
N SER A 47 6.55 -7.07 -37.42
CA SER A 47 6.47 -5.62 -37.25
C SER A 47 7.26 -5.22 -36.01
N THR A 48 8.09 -4.19 -36.18
CA THR A 48 9.01 -3.58 -35.21
C THR A 48 8.31 -2.93 -34.00
N VAL A 49 7.06 -3.29 -33.71
CA VAL A 49 6.22 -2.77 -32.62
C VAL A 49 5.54 -3.90 -31.80
N HIS A 50 5.52 -5.15 -32.28
CA HIS A 50 4.78 -6.25 -31.64
C HIS A 50 5.66 -7.47 -31.29
N ALA A 51 6.84 -7.23 -30.71
CA ALA A 51 7.60 -8.28 -30.00
C ALA A 51 6.79 -8.73 -28.77
N SER A 52 6.01 -9.79 -28.96
CA SER A 52 4.79 -10.05 -28.19
C SER A 52 4.93 -11.22 -27.21
N TYR A 53 6.14 -11.60 -26.79
CA TYR A 53 6.38 -12.43 -25.60
C TYR A 53 7.35 -11.72 -24.69
N ARG A 54 6.84 -11.19 -23.59
CA ARG A 54 7.61 -10.60 -22.50
C ARG A 54 7.21 -11.31 -21.23
N TRP A 55 8.10 -11.41 -20.25
CA TRP A 55 7.71 -11.81 -18.89
C TRP A 55 6.51 -11.00 -18.39
N SER A 56 6.30 -9.78 -18.90
CA SER A 56 5.15 -8.88 -18.68
C SER A 56 3.82 -9.22 -19.37
N ASN A 57 3.70 -10.30 -20.14
CA ASN A 57 2.40 -10.72 -20.68
C ASN A 57 1.63 -11.59 -19.69
N ALA A 58 0.30 -11.50 -19.73
CA ALA A 58 -0.58 -12.35 -18.95
C ALA A 58 -0.27 -13.84 -19.16
N ILE A 59 -0.21 -14.61 -18.08
CA ILE A 59 0.17 -16.03 -18.08
C ILE A 59 -0.83 -16.88 -18.87
N MET A 60 -2.12 -16.51 -18.82
CA MET A 60 -3.20 -17.07 -19.62
C MET A 60 -3.80 -16.03 -20.57
N ASN A 61 -4.21 -16.50 -21.74
CA ASN A 61 -4.92 -15.77 -22.77
C ASN A 61 -6.43 -15.87 -22.53
N GLY A 62 -7.21 -14.89 -23.01
CA GLY A 62 -8.67 -14.96 -23.01
C GLY A 62 -9.28 -16.20 -23.70
N ASN A 63 -8.57 -16.83 -24.64
CA ASN A 63 -8.97 -18.07 -25.31
C ASN A 63 -8.46 -19.35 -24.62
N ALA A 64 -7.75 -19.23 -23.50
CA ALA A 64 -7.30 -20.38 -22.71
C ALA A 64 -8.49 -21.20 -22.20
N GLN A 65 -8.24 -22.48 -21.88
CA GLN A 65 -9.28 -23.37 -21.38
C GLN A 65 -9.93 -22.76 -20.13
N PRO A 66 -11.28 -22.69 -20.06
CA PRO A 66 -11.98 -22.06 -18.93
C PRO A 66 -11.52 -22.58 -17.57
N ALA A 67 -11.30 -23.89 -17.45
CA ALA A 67 -10.83 -24.55 -16.23
C ALA A 67 -9.54 -23.94 -15.65
N ALA A 68 -8.56 -23.68 -16.51
CA ALA A 68 -7.27 -23.12 -16.10
C ALA A 68 -7.31 -21.59 -16.02
N LYS A 69 -8.05 -20.94 -16.91
CA LYS A 69 -8.13 -19.48 -17.02
C LYS A 69 -8.92 -18.83 -15.88
N TYR A 70 -10.04 -19.45 -15.49
CA TYR A 70 -10.91 -18.96 -14.41
C TYR A 70 -10.56 -19.59 -13.05
N GLY A 71 -9.49 -20.38 -13.00
CA GLY A 71 -8.94 -20.93 -11.77
C GLY A 71 -8.28 -19.87 -10.90
N TYR A 72 -7.86 -20.28 -9.70
CA TYR A 72 -7.04 -19.45 -8.83
C TYR A 72 -5.56 -19.64 -9.16
N MET A 73 -4.79 -18.56 -9.09
CA MET A 73 -3.35 -18.62 -9.22
C MET A 73 -2.69 -17.92 -8.02
N TRP A 74 -1.49 -18.38 -7.65
CA TRP A 74 -0.63 -17.70 -6.69
C TRP A 74 0.79 -17.55 -7.26
N GLN A 75 1.41 -16.40 -6.99
CA GLN A 75 2.82 -16.13 -7.24
C GLN A 75 3.50 -15.85 -5.91
N ASP A 76 4.50 -16.68 -5.56
CA ASP A 76 5.18 -16.62 -4.25
C ASP A 76 4.16 -16.55 -3.09
N GLY A 77 3.12 -17.40 -3.21
CA GLY A 77 2.04 -17.51 -2.26
C GLY A 77 0.99 -16.39 -2.27
N VAL A 78 1.14 -15.34 -3.09
CA VAL A 78 0.17 -14.25 -3.17
C VAL A 78 -0.82 -14.48 -4.31
N ILE A 79 -2.12 -14.37 -3.99
CA ILE A 79 -3.20 -14.65 -4.94
C ILE A 79 -3.22 -13.67 -6.11
N CYS A 80 -3.42 -14.20 -7.31
CA CYS A 80 -3.46 -13.44 -8.56
C CYS A 80 -4.38 -14.10 -9.59
N SER A 81 -4.74 -13.37 -10.65
CA SER A 81 -5.50 -13.94 -11.78
C SER A 81 -4.58 -14.30 -12.94
N PRO A 82 -4.57 -15.55 -13.42
CA PRO A 82 -3.65 -15.96 -14.48
C PRO A 82 -3.93 -15.24 -15.82
N GLU A 83 -5.15 -14.77 -16.07
CA GLU A 83 -5.50 -13.98 -17.26
C GLU A 83 -5.02 -12.52 -17.18
N LEU A 84 -4.63 -12.05 -15.98
CA LEU A 84 -4.38 -10.63 -15.72
C LEU A 84 -2.98 -10.32 -15.17
N VAL A 85 -2.28 -11.30 -14.59
CA VAL A 85 -0.89 -11.14 -14.14
C VAL A 85 0.12 -11.81 -15.04
N SER A 86 1.32 -11.26 -14.94
CA SER A 86 2.49 -11.63 -15.70
C SER A 86 3.51 -12.28 -14.77
N TYR A 87 4.57 -12.89 -15.30
CA TYR A 87 5.62 -13.46 -14.45
C TYR A 87 6.40 -12.36 -13.73
N ASN A 88 7.02 -12.69 -12.58
CA ASN A 88 7.77 -11.71 -11.80
C ASN A 88 9.07 -11.25 -12.48
N GLY A 89 9.54 -11.91 -13.54
CA GLY A 89 10.80 -11.58 -14.22
C GLY A 89 12.03 -12.25 -13.60
N GLY A 90 11.87 -13.14 -12.62
CA GLY A 90 12.91 -13.90 -11.94
C GLY A 90 12.49 -15.35 -11.69
N TRP A 91 13.09 -15.96 -10.66
CA TRP A 91 12.65 -17.24 -10.10
C TRP A 91 11.53 -17.04 -9.08
N GLN A 92 10.47 -17.85 -9.19
CA GLN A 92 9.27 -17.78 -8.35
C GLN A 92 8.58 -19.13 -8.24
N VAL A 93 7.78 -19.28 -7.19
CA VAL A 93 6.78 -20.36 -7.11
C VAL A 93 5.48 -19.89 -7.75
N ILE A 94 4.96 -20.69 -8.67
CA ILE A 94 3.69 -20.48 -9.34
C ILE A 94 2.78 -21.65 -9.04
N SER A 95 1.60 -21.37 -8.49
CA SER A 95 0.54 -22.35 -8.26
C SER A 95 -0.67 -21.97 -9.08
N LEU A 96 -1.26 -22.93 -9.79
CA LEU A 96 -2.50 -22.76 -10.53
C LEU A 96 -3.46 -23.89 -10.16
N GLN A 97 -4.57 -23.51 -9.54
CA GLN A 97 -5.68 -24.38 -9.18
C GLN A 97 -6.80 -24.18 -10.20
N CYS A 98 -7.07 -25.19 -11.01
CA CYS A 98 -8.16 -25.14 -11.97
C CYS A 98 -9.52 -25.11 -11.25
N THR A 99 -10.57 -24.62 -11.91
CA THR A 99 -11.94 -24.68 -11.36
C THR A 99 -12.47 -26.11 -11.23
N ASP A 100 -11.90 -27.03 -12.00
CA ASP A 100 -12.22 -28.44 -12.10
C ASP A 100 -11.06 -29.24 -12.72
N SER A 101 -11.06 -30.55 -12.53
CA SER A 101 -10.05 -31.48 -13.03
C SER A 101 -10.31 -31.94 -14.47
N ILE A 102 -10.46 -30.99 -15.40
CA ILE A 102 -10.70 -31.29 -16.82
C ILE A 102 -9.68 -30.61 -17.75
N ALA A 103 -8.71 -29.89 -17.20
CA ALA A 103 -7.73 -29.18 -18.02
C ALA A 103 -6.80 -30.16 -18.74
N GLN A 104 -6.49 -29.87 -20.01
CA GLN A 104 -5.68 -30.74 -20.84
C GLN A 104 -4.48 -29.98 -21.40
N ALA A 105 -3.29 -30.58 -21.37
CA ALA A 105 -2.08 -30.01 -21.96
C ALA A 105 -1.43 -31.02 -22.92
N ASN A 106 -0.83 -30.53 -23.99
CA ASN A 106 -0.05 -31.37 -24.91
C ASN A 106 1.37 -31.62 -24.41
N GLY A 107 1.85 -30.84 -23.45
CA GLY A 107 3.16 -30.96 -22.82
C GLY A 107 3.61 -29.65 -22.18
N ILE A 108 4.87 -29.60 -21.75
CA ILE A 108 5.46 -28.43 -21.07
C ILE A 108 6.05 -27.48 -22.12
N GLY A 109 5.48 -26.29 -22.21
CA GLY A 109 5.90 -25.22 -23.12
C GLY A 109 6.04 -25.60 -24.59
N ILE A 110 5.11 -26.41 -25.11
CA ILE A 110 5.06 -26.84 -26.51
C ILE A 110 3.72 -26.57 -27.18
N ASN A 111 3.72 -26.52 -28.52
CA ASN A 111 2.54 -26.73 -29.37
C ASN A 111 1.44 -25.66 -29.25
N ASP A 112 1.80 -24.42 -29.62
CA ASP A 112 0.82 -23.39 -29.93
C ASP A 112 0.06 -23.79 -31.20
N LYS A 113 -1.16 -24.33 -31.06
CA LYS A 113 -1.94 -24.87 -32.19
C LYS A 113 -2.52 -23.80 -33.13
N ARG A 114 -2.16 -22.52 -33.01
CA ARG A 114 -2.42 -21.54 -34.10
C ARG A 114 -1.78 -22.05 -35.39
N SER A 115 -2.45 -21.84 -36.53
CA SER A 115 -2.11 -22.48 -37.81
C SER A 115 -0.68 -22.23 -38.30
N ASN A 116 -0.02 -21.17 -37.83
CA ASN A 116 1.37 -20.79 -38.13
C ASN A 116 2.36 -21.06 -36.98
N MET A 117 1.95 -21.69 -35.87
CA MET A 117 2.70 -21.71 -34.61
C MET A 117 2.86 -23.10 -33.98
N SER A 118 2.34 -24.14 -34.64
CA SER A 118 2.39 -25.54 -34.15
C SER A 118 3.81 -26.12 -34.03
N ARG A 119 4.82 -25.39 -34.49
CA ARG A 119 6.25 -25.76 -34.44
C ARG A 119 7.02 -25.01 -33.35
N VAL A 120 6.34 -24.27 -32.49
CA VAL A 120 6.98 -23.42 -31.48
C VAL A 120 6.95 -24.10 -30.11
N SER A 121 8.10 -24.04 -29.45
CA SER A 121 8.34 -24.58 -28.11
C SER A 121 9.47 -23.84 -27.40
N GLY A 122 9.43 -23.80 -26.07
CA GLY A 122 10.49 -23.23 -25.23
C GLY A 122 10.24 -21.79 -24.78
N GLY A 123 11.27 -21.19 -24.19
CA GLY A 123 11.20 -19.85 -23.56
C GLY A 123 11.02 -19.90 -22.04
N GLN A 124 10.82 -21.08 -21.46
CA GLN A 124 10.69 -21.25 -20.01
C GLN A 124 11.95 -21.86 -19.38
N GLU A 125 12.13 -21.57 -18.09
CA GLU A 125 13.07 -22.25 -17.21
C GLU A 125 12.27 -22.81 -16.03
N VAL A 126 12.48 -24.09 -15.69
CA VAL A 126 11.68 -24.80 -14.69
C VAL A 126 12.64 -25.59 -13.81
N ALA A 127 12.60 -25.37 -12.50
CA ALA A 127 13.43 -26.14 -11.55
C ALA A 127 12.68 -27.39 -11.05
N GLU A 128 11.39 -27.26 -10.74
CA GLU A 128 10.53 -28.37 -10.33
C GLU A 128 9.07 -28.07 -10.71
N LEU A 129 8.32 -29.09 -11.12
CA LEU A 129 6.92 -29.00 -11.56
C LEU A 129 6.13 -30.21 -11.05
N LEU A 130 5.03 -29.93 -10.35
CA LEU A 130 4.07 -30.90 -9.84
C LEU A 130 2.73 -30.67 -10.54
N ILE A 131 2.13 -31.74 -11.06
CA ILE A 131 0.82 -31.71 -11.71
C ILE A 131 -0.07 -32.74 -11.03
N TYR A 132 -1.24 -32.31 -10.59
CA TYR A 132 -2.25 -33.13 -9.94
C TYR A 132 -3.46 -33.29 -10.85
N ASP A 133 -4.02 -34.48 -10.90
CA ASP A 133 -5.30 -34.77 -11.56
C ASP A 133 -6.51 -34.41 -10.68
N THR A 134 -6.27 -33.91 -9.47
CA THR A 134 -7.26 -33.38 -8.54
C THR A 134 -7.11 -31.87 -8.38
N VAL A 135 -8.22 -31.18 -8.11
CA VAL A 135 -8.18 -29.81 -7.59
C VAL A 135 -7.80 -29.87 -6.11
N LEU A 136 -6.54 -29.55 -5.79
CA LEU A 136 -6.06 -29.53 -4.41
C LEU A 136 -6.75 -28.42 -3.60
N THR A 137 -6.86 -28.57 -2.28
CA THR A 137 -7.34 -27.47 -1.40
C THR A 137 -6.28 -26.39 -1.24
N ARG A 138 -6.66 -25.22 -0.70
CA ARG A 138 -5.68 -24.15 -0.43
C ARG A 138 -4.60 -24.61 0.54
N GLU A 139 -4.94 -25.33 1.62
CA GLU A 139 -3.93 -25.81 2.58
C GLU A 139 -2.95 -26.79 1.91
N GLN A 140 -3.44 -27.65 1.02
CA GLN A 140 -2.59 -28.58 0.27
C GLN A 140 -1.64 -27.85 -0.69
N ILE A 141 -2.14 -26.82 -1.39
CA ILE A 141 -1.30 -25.97 -2.26
C ILE A 141 -0.24 -25.25 -1.43
N GLU A 142 -0.59 -24.71 -0.27
CA GLU A 142 0.34 -24.03 0.65
C GLU A 142 1.49 -24.92 1.10
N LEU A 143 1.20 -26.18 1.45
CA LEU A 143 2.23 -27.14 1.83
C LEU A 143 3.23 -27.39 0.69
N VAL A 144 2.75 -27.48 -0.56
CA VAL A 144 3.63 -27.65 -1.73
C VAL A 144 4.41 -26.37 -2.03
N GLU A 145 3.77 -25.20 -1.96
CA GLU A 145 4.43 -23.91 -2.12
C GLU A 145 5.59 -23.77 -1.13
N MET A 146 5.35 -24.05 0.15
CA MET A 146 6.37 -23.97 1.20
C MET A 146 7.52 -24.95 0.98
N TYR A 147 7.22 -26.18 0.57
CA TYR A 147 8.25 -27.16 0.23
C TYR A 147 9.18 -26.62 -0.86
N LEU A 148 8.59 -26.06 -1.93
CA LEU A 148 9.34 -25.53 -3.05
C LEU A 148 10.12 -24.26 -2.69
N GLU A 149 9.51 -23.34 -1.93
CA GLU A 149 10.14 -22.12 -1.43
C GLU A 149 11.36 -22.43 -0.55
N ALA A 150 11.21 -23.37 0.40
CA ALA A 150 12.30 -23.76 1.29
C ALA A 150 13.43 -24.49 0.54
N LYS A 151 13.08 -25.40 -0.39
CA LYS A 151 14.06 -26.20 -1.14
C LYS A 151 14.85 -25.40 -2.16
N TRP A 152 14.18 -24.54 -2.92
CA TRP A 152 14.77 -23.91 -4.11
C TRP A 152 15.10 -22.44 -3.95
N LEU A 153 14.38 -21.73 -3.07
CA LEU A 153 14.51 -20.29 -2.92
C LEU A 153 15.06 -19.88 -1.55
N GLU A 154 15.27 -20.85 -0.64
CA GLU A 154 15.68 -20.63 0.75
C GLU A 154 14.76 -19.65 1.50
N ARG A 155 13.46 -19.67 1.14
CA ARG A 155 12.43 -18.82 1.74
C ARG A 155 11.58 -19.65 2.71
N ASN A 156 11.37 -19.11 3.91
CA ASN A 156 10.37 -19.62 4.84
C ASN A 156 9.16 -18.69 4.85
N ARG A 157 7.97 -19.27 4.71
CA ARG A 157 6.72 -18.51 4.73
C ARG A 157 6.31 -18.19 6.17
N THR A 158 6.08 -16.91 6.44
CA THR A 158 5.63 -16.47 7.76
C THR A 158 4.27 -17.09 8.12
N GLY A 159 4.08 -17.49 9.38
CA GLY A 159 2.89 -18.20 9.85
C GLY A 159 3.07 -19.71 10.05
N TRP A 160 4.23 -20.26 9.68
CA TRP A 160 4.51 -21.70 9.72
C TRP A 160 5.79 -22.02 10.49
N ASN A 161 5.90 -23.22 11.06
CA ASN A 161 7.02 -23.67 11.94
C ASN A 161 7.20 -22.85 13.24
N GLY A 162 6.12 -22.41 13.88
CA GLY A 162 6.16 -21.73 15.19
C GLY A 162 6.28 -20.20 15.14
N GLU A 163 6.19 -19.62 13.94
CA GLU A 163 6.20 -18.17 13.71
C GLU A 163 4.82 -17.69 13.27
N ALA A 164 3.81 -17.82 14.14
CA ALA A 164 2.48 -17.30 13.87
C ALA A 164 2.54 -15.78 13.66
N ARG A 165 1.79 -15.23 12.70
CA ARG A 165 1.77 -13.78 12.42
C ARG A 165 0.37 -13.24 12.26
N LEU A 166 0.14 -12.06 12.84
CA LEU A 166 -1.06 -11.25 12.64
C LEU A 166 -0.69 -9.87 12.10
N THR A 167 -1.22 -9.52 10.93
CA THR A 167 -0.92 -8.21 10.33
C THR A 167 -1.62 -7.05 11.07
N THR A 168 -2.83 -7.26 11.58
CA THR A 168 -3.51 -6.25 12.40
C THR A 168 -4.37 -6.93 13.44
N LEU A 169 -4.15 -6.57 14.70
CA LEU A 169 -5.07 -6.84 15.80
C LEU A 169 -5.89 -5.58 16.05
N ASN A 170 -7.21 -5.68 15.89
CA ASN A 170 -8.13 -4.59 16.21
C ASN A 170 -8.74 -4.83 17.60
N ALA A 171 -8.64 -3.83 18.49
CA ALA A 171 -9.28 -3.78 19.80
C ALA A 171 -10.42 -2.74 19.76
N PRO A 172 -11.63 -3.14 19.28
CA PRO A 172 -12.57 -2.21 18.65
C PRO A 172 -13.54 -1.49 19.59
N THR A 173 -13.66 -1.88 20.86
CA THR A 173 -14.75 -1.41 21.73
C THR A 173 -14.28 -0.67 22.98
N ASP A 174 -15.15 0.21 23.46
CA ASP A 174 -15.09 0.77 24.82
C ASP A 174 -15.15 -0.40 25.83
N ASN A 175 -14.22 -0.44 26.78
CA ASN A 175 -14.03 -1.54 27.76
C ASN A 175 -13.59 -2.89 27.16
N PHE A 176 -12.89 -2.89 26.02
CA PHE A 176 -12.25 -4.11 25.54
C PHE A 176 -11.26 -4.67 26.58
N GLU A 177 -11.42 -5.93 26.94
CA GLU A 177 -10.42 -6.71 27.68
C GLU A 177 -10.09 -7.96 26.86
N GLY A 178 -8.97 -7.90 26.13
CA GLY A 178 -8.51 -8.99 25.29
C GLY A 178 -7.37 -9.76 25.94
N MET A 179 -7.24 -11.05 25.60
CA MET A 179 -6.11 -11.87 26.00
C MET A 179 -5.33 -12.31 24.75
N ILE A 180 -4.01 -12.19 24.81
CA ILE A 180 -3.08 -12.81 23.86
C ILE A 180 -2.25 -13.80 24.65
N ASP A 181 -2.50 -15.09 24.42
CA ASP A 181 -1.72 -16.16 25.03
C ASP A 181 -0.70 -16.68 24.02
N VAL A 182 0.59 -16.60 24.37
CA VAL A 182 1.68 -17.17 23.56
C VAL A 182 2.37 -18.26 24.36
N ALA A 183 2.28 -19.49 23.89
CA ALA A 183 2.80 -20.65 24.58
C ALA A 183 4.34 -20.64 24.70
N ALA A 184 4.86 -21.39 25.67
CA ALA A 184 6.29 -21.50 25.92
C ALA A 184 7.06 -21.95 24.66
N GLY A 185 8.10 -21.21 24.28
CA GLY A 185 8.92 -21.51 23.10
C GLY A 185 8.34 -21.02 21.77
N GLU A 186 7.09 -20.54 21.76
CA GLU A 186 6.44 -19.99 20.57
C GLU A 186 6.68 -18.48 20.46
N THR A 187 6.62 -17.98 19.22
CA THR A 187 6.62 -16.55 18.93
C THR A 187 5.38 -16.17 18.11
N LEU A 188 4.68 -15.15 18.57
CA LEU A 188 3.61 -14.50 17.79
C LEU A 188 4.11 -13.15 17.29
N GLU A 189 4.26 -13.00 15.97
CA GLU A 189 4.54 -11.72 15.34
C GLU A 189 3.24 -10.92 15.15
N ILE A 190 3.22 -9.66 15.59
CA ILE A 190 2.14 -8.73 15.32
C ILE A 190 2.71 -7.49 14.65
N ASP A 191 2.21 -7.17 13.46
CA ASP A 191 2.65 -5.97 12.75
C ASP A 191 2.07 -4.70 13.38
N ARG A 192 0.79 -4.73 13.77
CA ARG A 192 0.07 -3.56 14.27
C ARG A 192 -1.07 -3.94 15.21
N VAL A 193 -1.20 -3.22 16.31
CA VAL A 193 -2.37 -3.21 17.18
C VAL A 193 -3.03 -1.83 17.07
N ILE A 194 -4.34 -1.81 16.83
CA ILE A 194 -5.13 -0.58 16.71
C ILE A 194 -6.30 -0.58 17.71
N GLY A 195 -6.75 0.63 18.05
CA GLY A 195 -7.94 0.83 18.89
C GLY A 195 -7.59 1.22 20.31
N GLY A 196 -8.43 0.82 21.28
CA GLY A 196 -8.21 1.16 22.69
C GLY A 196 -8.36 2.66 23.00
N GLY A 197 -9.19 3.39 22.24
CA GLY A 197 -9.37 4.85 22.36
C GLY A 197 -9.90 5.35 23.71
N GLN A 198 -10.20 4.45 24.66
CA GLN A 198 -10.61 4.79 26.02
C GLN A 198 -9.58 4.27 27.04
N PRO A 199 -9.32 5.00 28.14
CA PRO A 199 -8.37 4.60 29.17
C PRO A 199 -8.63 3.25 29.84
N SER A 200 -9.82 2.67 29.67
CA SER A 200 -10.26 1.38 30.24
C SER A 200 -9.96 0.16 29.36
N ALA A 201 -9.57 0.36 28.09
CA ALA A 201 -9.25 -0.75 27.21
C ALA A 201 -7.95 -1.44 27.66
N LYS A 202 -7.97 -2.77 27.74
CA LYS A 202 -6.89 -3.62 28.24
C LYS A 202 -6.59 -4.75 27.26
N LEU A 203 -5.30 -4.99 27.07
CA LEU A 203 -4.78 -6.15 26.36
C LEU A 203 -3.83 -6.90 27.29
N ASN A 204 -4.21 -8.13 27.65
CA ASN A 204 -3.46 -8.96 28.59
C ASN A 204 -2.59 -9.93 27.80
N LYS A 205 -1.27 -9.76 27.85
CA LYS A 205 -0.31 -10.74 27.33
C LYS A 205 -0.03 -11.79 28.40
N THR A 206 -0.38 -13.04 28.10
CA THR A 206 -0.17 -14.21 28.95
C THR A 206 0.68 -15.26 28.23
N GLY A 207 1.05 -16.31 28.95
CA GLY A 207 1.91 -17.39 28.46
C GLY A 207 3.37 -16.95 28.36
N SER A 208 4.29 -17.90 28.54
CA SER A 208 5.72 -17.59 28.66
C SER A 208 6.43 -17.37 27.32
N GLY A 209 5.73 -17.47 26.18
CA GLY A 209 6.26 -17.18 24.86
C GLY A 209 6.37 -15.68 24.55
N THR A 210 6.85 -15.40 23.33
CA THR A 210 7.23 -14.04 22.90
C THR A 210 6.20 -13.39 21.99
N LEU A 211 5.87 -12.13 22.29
CA LEU A 211 5.13 -11.27 21.38
C LEU A 211 6.10 -10.35 20.63
N ASN A 212 6.26 -10.53 19.32
CA ASN A 212 7.25 -9.84 18.50
C ASN A 212 6.61 -8.72 17.66
N PHE A 213 7.20 -7.52 17.68
CA PHE A 213 6.69 -6.33 16.98
C PHE A 213 7.71 -5.78 15.97
N GLU A 214 7.70 -6.32 14.75
CA GLU A 214 8.55 -5.84 13.64
C GLU A 214 8.04 -4.53 13.00
N GLY A 215 6.74 -4.25 13.09
CA GLY A 215 6.07 -3.13 12.42
C GLY A 215 5.74 -1.94 13.34
N GLU A 216 4.50 -1.46 13.24
CA GLU A 216 3.92 -0.41 14.08
C GLU A 216 3.76 -0.81 15.54
N GLY A 217 3.69 -2.12 15.81
CA GLY A 217 3.50 -2.65 17.14
C GLY A 217 2.26 -2.05 17.80
N LEU A 218 2.46 -1.42 18.96
CA LEU A 218 1.39 -0.85 19.79
C LEU A 218 1.23 0.67 19.63
N ALA A 219 1.96 1.31 18.70
CA ALA A 219 1.98 2.77 18.59
C ALA A 219 0.58 3.39 18.34
N ASN A 220 -0.29 2.63 17.67
CA ASN A 220 -1.68 3.00 17.35
C ASN A 220 -2.72 2.40 18.29
N TYR A 221 -2.29 1.78 19.39
CA TYR A 221 -3.15 1.29 20.45
C TYR A 221 -3.09 2.24 21.64
N SER A 222 -4.22 2.89 21.94
CA SER A 222 -4.31 3.88 23.02
C SER A 222 -4.64 3.28 24.40
N GLY A 223 -4.91 1.98 24.46
CA GLY A 223 -5.25 1.28 25.69
C GLY A 223 -4.03 0.84 26.51
N GLU A 224 -4.31 0.12 27.58
CA GLU A 224 -3.33 -0.50 28.47
C GLU A 224 -2.90 -1.86 27.93
N LEU A 225 -1.58 -2.11 27.90
CA LEU A 225 -1.02 -3.45 27.79
C LEU A 225 -0.65 -3.94 29.19
N ILE A 226 -1.23 -5.06 29.61
CA ILE A 226 -0.86 -5.76 30.84
C ILE A 226 0.02 -6.95 30.45
N LEU A 227 1.29 -6.92 30.88
CA LEU A 227 2.27 -7.95 30.59
C LEU A 227 2.36 -8.90 31.79
N SER A 228 1.53 -9.94 31.79
CA SER A 228 1.38 -10.87 32.91
C SER A 228 2.37 -12.04 32.88
N ASP A 229 2.89 -12.40 31.69
CA ASP A 229 3.93 -13.42 31.52
C ASP A 229 4.64 -13.29 30.17
N GLY A 230 5.81 -13.92 30.04
CA GLY A 230 6.61 -14.01 28.83
C GLY A 230 7.36 -12.73 28.49
N SER A 231 7.53 -12.48 27.19
CA SER A 231 8.32 -11.35 26.70
C SER A 231 7.67 -10.57 25.57
N LEU A 232 8.03 -9.29 25.48
CA LEU A 232 7.85 -8.48 24.28
C LEU A 232 9.20 -8.35 23.58
N ARG A 233 9.21 -8.51 22.26
CA ARG A 233 10.39 -8.31 21.43
C ARG A 233 10.16 -7.19 20.43
N PHE A 234 11.07 -6.23 20.43
CA PHE A 234 11.15 -5.15 19.46
C PHE A 234 12.48 -5.29 18.71
N PRO A 235 12.52 -6.00 17.57
CA PRO A 235 13.76 -6.25 16.86
C PRO A 235 14.37 -4.95 16.32
N ALA A 236 15.63 -5.03 15.91
CA ALA A 236 16.36 -3.92 15.32
C ALA A 236 15.57 -3.34 14.14
N LEU A 237 15.59 -2.01 14.02
CA LEU A 237 14.94 -1.34 12.91
C LEU A 237 15.60 -1.77 11.61
N ARG A 238 14.78 -2.09 10.60
CA ARG A 238 15.31 -2.44 9.29
C ARG A 238 15.82 -1.20 8.60
N ALA A 239 16.90 -1.33 7.83
CA ALA A 239 17.39 -0.22 7.03
C ALA A 239 16.28 0.28 6.11
N THR A 240 16.07 1.60 6.05
CA THR A 240 15.17 2.18 5.06
C THR A 240 15.74 1.90 3.66
N PRO A 241 14.97 1.26 2.76
CA PRO A 241 15.46 0.94 1.43
C PRO A 241 15.83 2.20 0.65
N THR A 242 16.94 2.12 -0.09
CA THR A 242 17.25 3.07 -1.16
C THR A 242 16.55 2.63 -2.45
N LEU A 243 16.65 3.43 -3.51
CA LEU A 243 16.14 3.06 -4.83
C LEU A 243 16.66 1.69 -5.31
N GLU A 244 17.95 1.40 -5.07
CA GLU A 244 18.58 0.12 -5.43
C GLU A 244 18.07 -1.05 -4.57
N GLY A 245 17.58 -0.76 -3.37
CA GLY A 245 17.02 -1.75 -2.45
C GLY A 245 15.51 -1.98 -2.62
N LEU A 246 14.87 -1.37 -3.63
CA LEU A 246 13.47 -1.63 -3.92
C LEU A 246 13.24 -3.07 -4.41
N PRO A 247 12.02 -3.61 -4.25
CA PRO A 247 11.67 -4.93 -4.76
C PRO A 247 12.02 -5.10 -6.24
N ASN A 248 12.66 -6.23 -6.56
CA ASN A 248 13.12 -6.55 -7.90
C ASN A 248 11.99 -6.48 -8.94
N HIS A 249 12.39 -6.23 -10.20
CA HIS A 249 11.51 -6.12 -11.37
C HIS A 249 10.51 -4.97 -11.28
N LEU A 250 10.96 -3.84 -10.73
CA LEU A 250 10.26 -2.57 -10.88
C LEU A 250 10.05 -2.31 -12.37
N TYR A 251 8.79 -2.25 -12.80
CA TYR A 251 8.41 -2.19 -14.21
C TYR A 251 8.50 -0.76 -14.74
N ALA A 252 8.03 0.21 -13.96
CA ALA A 252 8.11 1.63 -14.29
C ALA A 252 8.33 2.48 -13.04
N ARG A 253 9.08 3.57 -13.23
CA ARG A 253 9.29 4.62 -12.24
C ARG A 253 9.12 5.97 -12.91
N PHE A 254 8.24 6.80 -12.36
CA PHE A 254 8.03 8.18 -12.81
C PHE A 254 8.22 9.11 -11.62
N ASP A 255 9.15 10.06 -11.78
CA ASP A 255 9.56 10.95 -10.71
C ASP A 255 9.86 12.35 -11.26
N PRO A 256 8.88 13.27 -11.22
CA PRO A 256 9.08 14.67 -11.59
C PRO A 256 10.19 15.41 -10.84
N SER A 257 10.61 14.96 -9.64
CA SER A 257 11.74 15.60 -8.93
C SER A 257 13.08 15.32 -9.61
N GLU A 258 13.18 14.23 -10.37
CA GLU A 258 14.28 14.01 -11.32
C GLU A 258 14.01 14.79 -12.61
N ARG A 259 14.27 16.11 -12.57
CA ARG A 259 13.92 17.06 -13.65
C ARG A 259 14.40 16.66 -15.05
N SER A 260 15.51 15.93 -15.16
CA SER A 260 16.00 15.40 -16.45
C SER A 260 15.08 14.35 -17.08
N SER A 261 14.12 13.83 -16.32
CA SER A 261 13.11 12.86 -16.78
C SER A 261 11.84 13.52 -17.31
N VAL A 262 11.65 14.82 -17.11
CA VAL A 262 10.43 15.54 -17.48
C VAL A 262 10.70 16.66 -18.48
N ASP A 263 10.05 16.57 -19.63
CA ASP A 263 10.02 17.65 -20.60
C ASP A 263 8.80 18.54 -20.33
N THR A 264 9.01 19.86 -20.28
CA THR A 264 7.94 20.83 -20.08
C THR A 264 7.92 21.90 -21.16
N VAL A 265 6.76 22.50 -21.37
CA VAL A 265 6.58 23.72 -22.18
C VAL A 265 5.94 24.81 -21.32
N GLU A 266 6.45 26.03 -21.43
CA GLU A 266 5.85 27.17 -20.75
C GLU A 266 4.43 27.41 -21.26
N GLY A 267 3.52 27.62 -20.32
CA GLY A 267 2.11 27.87 -20.55
C GLY A 267 1.80 29.30 -20.97
N ALA A 268 0.55 29.52 -21.39
CA ALA A 268 0.04 30.86 -21.65
C ALA A 268 0.01 31.77 -20.40
N ASN A 269 -0.02 31.16 -19.21
CA ASN A 269 0.14 31.85 -17.93
C ASN A 269 1.61 31.79 -17.50
N PRO A 270 2.29 32.94 -17.30
CA PRO A 270 3.69 32.99 -16.89
C PRO A 270 3.95 32.14 -15.64
N GLY A 271 5.03 31.34 -15.67
CA GLY A 271 5.42 30.47 -14.56
C GLY A 271 4.67 29.12 -14.47
N THR A 272 3.75 28.83 -15.39
CA THR A 272 3.12 27.49 -15.49
C THR A 272 3.88 26.62 -16.47
N ASN A 273 4.56 25.58 -15.99
CA ASN A 273 5.29 24.64 -16.84
C ASN A 273 4.45 23.39 -17.09
N TYR A 274 3.83 23.30 -18.27
CA TYR A 274 3.03 22.14 -18.65
C TYR A 274 3.91 20.97 -19.04
N VAL A 275 3.64 19.81 -18.48
CA VAL A 275 4.33 18.57 -18.82
C VAL A 275 4.00 18.19 -20.27
N GLN A 276 5.04 17.92 -21.05
CA GLN A 276 4.94 17.27 -22.36
C GLN A 276 5.15 15.77 -22.23
N VAL A 277 6.18 15.37 -21.49
CA VAL A 277 6.59 13.98 -21.35
C VAL A 277 7.14 13.76 -19.94
N MET A 278 6.83 12.61 -19.33
CA MET A 278 7.59 12.07 -18.20
C MET A 278 8.18 10.72 -18.61
N SER A 279 9.49 10.64 -18.67
CA SER A 279 10.24 9.44 -19.05
C SER A 279 10.18 8.38 -17.95
N ASN A 280 10.06 7.12 -18.33
CA ASN A 280 10.31 6.03 -17.39
C ASN A 280 11.80 6.03 -17.00
N LEU A 281 12.07 6.06 -15.70
CA LEU A 281 13.41 6.05 -15.11
C LEU A 281 13.99 4.67 -14.91
N VAL A 282 13.19 3.60 -15.02
CA VAL A 282 13.71 2.25 -14.96
C VAL A 282 14.44 1.93 -16.26
N THR A 283 15.75 1.73 -16.13
CA THR A 283 16.58 1.15 -17.18
C THR A 283 16.65 -0.35 -16.95
N THR A 284 15.65 -1.10 -17.44
CA THR A 284 15.81 -2.55 -17.43
C THR A 284 16.85 -2.94 -18.48
N GLY A 285 17.75 -3.86 -18.15
CA GLY A 285 18.59 -4.54 -19.14
C GLY A 285 17.78 -5.20 -20.27
N ASP A 286 16.46 -5.33 -20.08
CA ASP A 286 15.45 -5.79 -21.06
C ASP A 286 15.09 -4.75 -22.15
N ALA A 287 15.79 -3.62 -22.22
CA ALA A 287 15.73 -2.67 -23.33
C ALA A 287 16.06 -3.29 -24.71
N TYR A 288 16.43 -4.58 -24.76
CA TYR A 288 16.76 -5.34 -25.97
C TYR A 288 15.65 -5.46 -27.02
N ALA A 289 14.37 -5.19 -26.68
CA ALA A 289 13.30 -5.36 -27.65
C ALA A 289 12.94 -4.10 -28.47
N PHE A 290 13.34 -2.88 -28.07
CA PHE A 290 12.88 -1.70 -28.81
C PHE A 290 13.86 -0.57 -29.08
N ASN A 291 15.01 -0.44 -28.41
CA ASN A 291 15.81 0.79 -28.58
C ASN A 291 14.96 2.09 -28.36
N ARG A 292 13.85 1.97 -27.61
CA ARG A 292 12.81 2.99 -27.37
C ARG A 292 12.49 3.04 -25.88
N ARG A 293 12.21 4.22 -25.37
CA ARG A 293 11.73 4.45 -24.00
C ARG A 293 10.21 4.47 -24.01
N PHE A 294 9.57 3.96 -22.96
CA PHE A 294 8.17 4.28 -22.71
C PHE A 294 8.06 5.40 -21.68
N MET A 295 6.98 6.17 -21.79
CA MET A 295 6.84 7.45 -21.10
C MET A 295 5.35 7.77 -20.90
N LEU A 296 5.07 8.75 -20.04
CA LEU A 296 3.76 9.33 -19.86
C LEU A 296 3.64 10.61 -20.69
N ARG A 297 2.57 10.73 -21.48
CA ARG A 297 2.32 11.89 -22.34
C ARG A 297 0.86 12.34 -22.29
N PRO A 298 0.57 13.63 -22.03
CA PRO A 298 -0.78 14.17 -22.17
C PRO A 298 -1.20 14.22 -23.64
N ARG A 299 -2.42 13.75 -23.95
CA ARG A 299 -2.94 13.82 -25.31
C ARG A 299 -3.48 15.19 -25.70
N SER A 300 -4.18 15.85 -24.78
CA SER A 300 -4.82 17.14 -25.02
C SER A 300 -3.99 18.30 -24.49
N THR A 301 -4.04 19.43 -25.18
CA THR A 301 -3.40 20.66 -24.74
C THR A 301 -4.19 21.40 -23.67
N ALA A 302 -5.50 21.18 -23.61
CA ALA A 302 -6.40 21.84 -22.67
C ALA A 302 -6.34 21.23 -21.24
N TYR A 303 -5.90 19.98 -21.12
CA TYR A 303 -5.89 19.22 -19.86
C TYR A 303 -4.50 18.67 -19.54
N ARG A 304 -3.44 19.36 -19.98
CA ARG A 304 -2.07 18.97 -19.64
C ARG A 304 -1.84 19.20 -18.15
N PRO A 305 -1.24 18.24 -17.44
CA PRO A 305 -0.75 18.50 -16.11
C PRO A 305 0.44 19.47 -16.15
N TRP A 306 0.75 20.07 -15.01
CA TRP A 306 1.86 21.01 -14.86
C TRP A 306 2.68 20.70 -13.61
N ILE A 307 3.93 21.19 -13.61
CA ILE A 307 4.85 21.02 -12.47
C ILE A 307 4.55 22.08 -11.40
N LEU A 308 4.47 21.62 -10.16
CA LEU A 308 4.57 22.41 -8.94
C LEU A 308 6.01 22.25 -8.43
N PRO A 309 6.87 23.24 -8.65
CA PRO A 309 8.27 23.12 -8.30
C PRO A 309 8.47 23.18 -6.77
N ASP A 310 9.32 22.30 -6.25
CA ASP A 310 9.71 22.25 -4.83
C ASP A 310 8.53 22.24 -3.84
N GLU A 311 7.40 21.66 -4.25
CA GLU A 311 6.14 21.68 -3.51
C GLU A 311 6.23 20.99 -2.14
N LEU A 312 7.10 19.98 -2.02
CA LEU A 312 7.36 19.27 -0.77
C LEU A 312 8.72 19.63 -0.13
N GLY A 313 9.42 20.64 -0.66
CA GLY A 313 10.76 21.04 -0.22
C GLY A 313 11.89 20.14 -0.73
N ALA A 314 13.14 20.58 -0.54
CA ALA A 314 14.36 19.84 -0.91
C ALA A 314 14.48 19.46 -2.41
N GLY A 315 13.86 20.22 -3.31
CA GLY A 315 13.83 19.97 -4.75
C GLY A 315 12.77 18.96 -5.18
N LEU A 316 11.80 18.64 -4.33
CA LEU A 316 10.76 17.66 -4.60
C LEU A 316 9.59 18.28 -5.37
N ASP A 317 9.73 18.26 -6.69
CA ASP A 317 8.70 18.71 -7.64
C ASP A 317 7.51 17.72 -7.69
N VAL A 318 6.30 18.24 -7.89
CA VAL A 318 5.05 17.45 -7.98
C VAL A 318 4.33 17.76 -9.30
N VAL A 319 3.65 16.78 -9.87
CA VAL A 319 2.79 16.97 -11.06
C VAL A 319 1.34 17.16 -10.62
N ASP A 320 0.73 18.30 -10.97
CA ASP A 320 -0.69 18.59 -10.74
C ASP A 320 -1.50 18.31 -12.02
N PHE A 321 -2.51 17.44 -11.91
CA PHE A 321 -3.37 17.04 -13.04
C PHE A 321 -4.63 17.91 -13.17
N GLY A 322 -4.68 19.03 -12.46
CA GLY A 322 -5.80 19.95 -12.49
C GLY A 322 -7.00 19.49 -11.67
N ALA A 323 -8.10 20.24 -11.78
CA ALA A 323 -9.39 19.83 -11.23
C ALA A 323 -9.94 18.63 -12.01
N MET A 324 -10.73 17.79 -11.34
CA MET A 324 -11.42 16.71 -12.05
C MET A 324 -12.41 17.30 -13.06
N ALA A 325 -12.37 16.79 -14.30
CA ALA A 325 -13.19 17.28 -15.38
C ALA A 325 -13.71 16.13 -16.27
N ASN A 326 -14.95 16.27 -16.75
CA ASN A 326 -15.55 15.36 -17.73
C ASN A 326 -15.18 15.85 -19.13
N ASN A 327 -14.29 15.12 -19.79
CA ASN A 327 -13.59 15.63 -20.97
C ASN A 327 -13.81 14.76 -22.22
N GLY A 328 -14.80 13.87 -22.20
CA GLY A 328 -15.01 12.88 -23.26
C GLY A 328 -13.91 11.80 -23.27
N SER A 329 -14.19 10.66 -23.91
CA SER A 329 -13.24 9.55 -23.98
C SER A 329 -11.97 10.00 -24.72
N ASP A 330 -10.78 9.85 -24.11
CA ASP A 330 -9.44 9.94 -24.76
C ASP A 330 -8.59 11.22 -24.52
N ASN A 331 -8.84 11.99 -23.45
CA ASN A 331 -8.08 13.23 -23.15
C ASN A 331 -7.11 13.17 -21.94
N GLY A 332 -6.77 11.97 -21.45
CA GLY A 332 -5.89 11.79 -20.29
C GLY A 332 -4.39 11.77 -20.59
N VAL A 333 -3.60 11.43 -19.57
CA VAL A 333 -2.17 11.15 -19.70
C VAL A 333 -1.95 9.67 -20.00
N HIS A 334 -1.29 9.37 -21.11
CA HIS A 334 -1.17 8.03 -21.69
C HIS A 334 0.22 7.44 -21.48
N PHE A 335 0.29 6.12 -21.35
CA PHE A 335 1.53 5.40 -21.62
C PHE A 335 1.77 5.33 -23.13
N VAL A 336 2.96 5.73 -23.58
CA VAL A 336 3.39 5.71 -24.99
C VAL A 336 4.83 5.18 -25.10
N VAL A 337 5.22 4.64 -26.27
CA VAL A 337 6.60 4.19 -26.58
C VAL A 337 7.16 5.08 -27.69
N SER A 338 8.36 5.66 -27.51
CA SER A 338 9.02 6.54 -28.49
C SER A 338 10.54 6.39 -28.47
N THR A 339 11.20 6.73 -29.59
CA THR A 339 12.68 6.75 -29.78
C THR A 339 13.37 8.01 -29.25
N ASN A 340 12.66 8.91 -28.55
CA ASN A 340 13.11 10.20 -27.97
C ASN A 340 12.79 11.47 -28.78
N ASP A 341 12.04 11.41 -29.88
CA ASP A 341 11.57 12.63 -30.55
C ASP A 341 10.18 13.04 -30.02
N VAL A 342 10.09 14.28 -29.54
CA VAL A 342 8.85 14.95 -29.12
C VAL A 342 7.83 15.03 -30.28
N ASP A 343 8.31 14.79 -31.51
CA ASP A 343 7.64 14.99 -32.82
C ASP A 343 7.19 13.71 -33.55
N GLU A 344 6.82 12.63 -32.86
CA GLU A 344 5.97 11.60 -33.46
C GLU A 344 4.49 11.83 -33.09
N ALA A 345 3.70 12.14 -34.12
CA ALA A 345 2.26 12.34 -34.06
C ALA A 345 1.55 11.21 -33.30
N LEU A 346 0.82 11.58 -32.23
CA LEU A 346 -0.30 10.81 -31.66
C LEU A 346 -0.10 9.29 -31.58
N ASN A 347 1.00 8.82 -30.98
CA ASN A 347 1.10 7.41 -30.64
C ASN A 347 -0.13 7.00 -29.80
N SER A 348 -0.81 5.95 -30.25
CA SER A 348 -1.95 5.38 -29.52
C SER A 348 -1.48 4.92 -28.14
N PRO A 349 -2.32 5.05 -27.09
CA PRO A 349 -1.96 4.57 -25.77
C PRO A 349 -1.59 3.09 -25.84
N ILE A 350 -0.50 2.72 -25.17
CA ILE A 350 -0.10 1.31 -25.05
C ILE A 350 -0.66 0.79 -23.74
N SER A 351 -1.41 -0.31 -23.81
CA SER A 351 -1.83 -1.04 -22.62
C SER A 351 -0.67 -1.82 -22.05
N LEU A 352 -0.35 -1.53 -20.79
CA LEU A 352 0.55 -2.30 -19.95
C LEU A 352 -0.27 -3.36 -19.24
N TYR A 353 0.03 -4.63 -19.51
CA TYR A 353 -0.62 -5.78 -18.89
C TYR A 353 0.17 -6.24 -17.67
N GLY A 354 -0.50 -6.95 -16.77
CA GLY A 354 0.16 -7.51 -15.59
C GLY A 354 0.28 -6.56 -14.41
N ILE A 355 -0.16 -5.30 -14.52
CA ILE A 355 0.04 -4.33 -13.44
C ILE A 355 -0.77 -4.75 -12.21
N ALA A 356 -0.04 -5.08 -11.16
CA ALA A 356 -0.58 -5.74 -9.98
C ALA A 356 -0.16 -5.04 -8.69
N THR A 357 0.91 -4.25 -8.68
CA THR A 357 1.23 -3.42 -7.53
C THR A 357 1.70 -2.04 -7.97
N VAL A 358 1.10 -1.00 -7.41
CA VAL A 358 1.42 0.40 -7.68
C VAL A 358 1.58 1.11 -6.35
N VAL A 359 2.74 1.71 -6.12
CA VAL A 359 3.04 2.48 -4.92
C VAL A 359 3.38 3.89 -5.36
N GLY A 360 2.75 4.90 -4.76
CA GLY A 360 3.01 6.28 -5.17
C GLY A 360 2.72 7.32 -4.12
N VAL A 361 3.36 8.47 -4.28
CA VAL A 361 3.06 9.70 -3.54
C VAL A 361 1.91 10.40 -4.24
N VAL A 362 0.75 10.45 -3.58
CA VAL A 362 -0.49 11.00 -4.14
C VAL A 362 -0.94 12.19 -3.30
N GLY A 363 -1.26 13.30 -3.97
CA GLY A 363 -1.92 14.45 -3.38
C GLY A 363 -3.43 14.39 -3.60
N ALA A 364 -4.21 14.37 -2.51
CA ALA A 364 -5.66 14.27 -2.54
C ALA A 364 -6.39 15.62 -2.34
N GLN A 365 -5.71 16.75 -2.54
CA GLN A 365 -6.23 18.09 -2.26
C GLN A 365 -7.47 18.41 -3.10
N ARG A 366 -7.61 17.76 -4.25
CA ARG A 366 -8.75 17.89 -5.19
C ARG A 366 -9.55 16.59 -5.34
N GLY A 367 -9.42 15.69 -4.35
CA GLY A 367 -10.08 14.38 -4.32
C GLY A 367 -9.16 13.20 -4.61
N GLY A 368 -7.94 13.46 -5.09
CA GLY A 368 -6.90 12.48 -5.39
C GLY A 368 -7.04 11.80 -6.74
N GLY A 369 -8.15 12.03 -7.47
CA GLY A 369 -8.39 11.45 -8.79
C GLY A 369 -8.45 9.92 -8.79
N ASN A 370 -8.55 9.33 -9.99
CA ASN A 370 -8.37 7.89 -10.19
C ASN A 370 -6.88 7.62 -10.42
N LEU A 371 -6.26 6.63 -9.78
CA LEU A 371 -4.82 6.47 -9.98
C LEU A 371 -4.49 5.97 -11.40
N LEU A 372 -5.16 4.91 -11.84
CA LEU A 372 -5.02 4.32 -13.18
C LEU A 372 -6.40 3.95 -13.77
N ASN A 373 -6.48 3.83 -15.10
CA ASN A 373 -7.73 3.65 -15.84
C ASN A 373 -8.31 2.22 -15.86
N ASN A 374 -8.13 1.48 -14.76
CA ASN A 374 -8.62 0.12 -14.61
C ASN A 374 -9.50 0.03 -13.36
N LYS A 375 -10.53 -0.84 -13.35
CA LYS A 375 -11.47 -1.00 -12.22
C LYS A 375 -10.76 -1.13 -10.86
N ALA A 376 -9.67 -1.88 -10.84
CA ALA A 376 -8.89 -2.17 -9.65
C ALA A 376 -8.02 -0.99 -9.18
N PHE A 377 -7.97 0.12 -9.93
CA PHE A 377 -7.21 1.33 -9.59
C PHE A 377 -8.05 2.61 -9.79
N SER A 378 -9.35 2.44 -10.07
CA SER A 378 -10.32 3.50 -10.34
C SER A 378 -11.43 3.51 -9.30
N ARG A 379 -11.93 4.69 -9.00
CA ARG A 379 -12.93 4.96 -7.97
C ARG A 379 -14.31 4.49 -8.36
N ALA A 380 -15.13 4.25 -7.33
CA ALA A 380 -16.46 3.69 -7.52
C ALA A 380 -17.48 4.60 -8.21
N SER A 381 -17.24 5.92 -8.20
CA SER A 381 -18.12 6.90 -8.83
C SER A 381 -17.31 7.73 -9.81
N GLN A 382 -17.73 7.68 -11.08
CA GLN A 382 -17.12 8.45 -12.15
C GLN A 382 -17.39 9.94 -11.90
N GLY A 383 -16.34 10.71 -11.55
CA GLY A 383 -16.43 12.17 -11.45
C GLY A 383 -16.51 12.79 -10.05
N THR A 384 -16.04 12.15 -8.98
CA THR A 384 -16.03 12.76 -7.64
C THR A 384 -14.71 13.43 -7.26
N THR A 385 -14.79 14.64 -6.70
CA THR A 385 -13.66 15.42 -6.16
C THR A 385 -13.47 15.26 -4.65
N SER A 386 -14.28 14.44 -3.99
CA SER A 386 -14.13 14.17 -2.56
C SER A 386 -13.03 13.15 -2.34
N HIS A 387 -12.09 13.40 -1.43
CA HIS A 387 -11.08 12.41 -1.05
C HIS A 387 -11.69 11.18 -0.37
N GLN A 388 -12.92 11.30 0.17
CA GLN A 388 -13.62 10.24 0.92
C GLN A 388 -14.35 9.21 0.04
N THR A 389 -14.47 9.44 -1.27
CA THR A 389 -15.11 8.44 -2.15
C THR A 389 -14.23 7.19 -2.23
N ALA A 390 -14.88 6.02 -2.17
CA ALA A 390 -14.21 4.73 -2.23
C ALA A 390 -13.22 4.62 -3.40
N LEU A 391 -12.06 4.00 -3.12
CA LEU A 391 -10.96 3.87 -4.06
C LEU A 391 -11.12 2.70 -5.04
N TYR A 392 -11.95 1.71 -4.71
CA TYR A 392 -12.31 0.60 -5.60
C TYR A 392 -13.79 0.62 -5.93
N TYR A 393 -14.12 0.22 -7.16
CA TYR A 393 -15.49 -0.07 -7.56
C TYR A 393 -15.87 -1.50 -7.14
N TYR A 394 -16.73 -1.62 -6.13
CA TYR A 394 -17.33 -2.88 -5.70
C TYR A 394 -18.53 -3.23 -6.60
N GLN A 395 -18.29 -3.81 -7.76
CA GLN A 395 -19.34 -4.54 -8.50
C GLN A 395 -18.89 -5.97 -8.75
N VAL A 396 -19.64 -6.91 -8.19
CA VAL A 396 -19.43 -8.35 -8.30
C VAL A 396 -20.45 -8.87 -9.30
N ASP A 397 -20.16 -8.77 -10.60
CA ASP A 397 -21.04 -9.33 -11.63
C ASP A 397 -20.44 -10.60 -12.23
N ASN A 398 -21.02 -11.75 -11.84
CA ASN A 398 -20.98 -13.08 -12.46
C ASN A 398 -19.63 -13.72 -12.82
N GLN A 399 -18.52 -13.13 -12.41
CA GLN A 399 -17.19 -13.75 -12.38
C GLN A 399 -16.75 -13.82 -10.90
N PRO A 400 -15.90 -14.76 -10.47
CA PRO A 400 -15.05 -14.52 -9.31
C PRO A 400 -14.15 -13.33 -9.67
N ASP A 401 -14.68 -12.11 -9.51
CA ASP A 401 -14.08 -10.84 -9.88
C ASP A 401 -13.03 -10.50 -8.81
N ILE A 402 -11.97 -11.31 -8.83
CA ILE A 402 -10.77 -11.22 -8.00
C ILE A 402 -10.19 -9.78 -8.06
N ASN A 403 -10.50 -9.02 -9.12
CA ASN A 403 -10.06 -7.65 -9.38
C ASN A 403 -10.34 -6.61 -8.27
N ALA A 404 -11.43 -6.76 -7.50
CA ALA A 404 -11.82 -5.75 -6.50
C ALA A 404 -12.01 -6.30 -5.08
N THR A 405 -12.40 -7.57 -4.90
CA THR A 405 -12.68 -8.14 -3.57
C THR A 405 -11.43 -8.65 -2.84
N GLN A 406 -10.32 -8.84 -3.56
CA GLN A 406 -9.05 -9.33 -2.98
C GLN A 406 -7.91 -8.31 -3.07
N GLY A 407 -8.15 -7.12 -3.66
CA GLY A 407 -7.17 -6.05 -3.69
C GLY A 407 -6.88 -5.52 -2.28
N LYS A 408 -5.60 -5.34 -1.96
CA LYS A 408 -5.15 -4.72 -0.71
C LYS A 408 -4.71 -3.29 -0.97
N LEU A 409 -4.92 -2.44 0.03
CA LEU A 409 -4.56 -1.04 -0.02
C LEU A 409 -3.80 -0.70 1.26
N TRP A 410 -2.73 0.07 1.12
CA TRP A 410 -2.04 0.67 2.24
C TRP A 410 -1.97 2.17 2.05
N MET A 411 -2.18 2.90 3.14
CA MET A 411 -1.99 4.33 3.25
C MET A 411 -0.93 4.59 4.30
N ASN A 412 0.16 5.26 3.91
CA ASN A 412 1.26 5.64 4.79
C ASN A 412 1.85 4.45 5.58
N GLY A 413 2.12 3.33 4.90
CA GLY A 413 2.68 2.11 5.50
C GLY A 413 1.67 1.17 6.16
N SER A 414 0.40 1.58 6.23
CA SER A 414 -0.62 0.93 7.05
C SER A 414 -1.77 0.38 6.20
N LEU A 415 -2.24 -0.85 6.45
CA LEU A 415 -3.41 -1.43 5.77
C LEU A 415 -4.63 -0.51 5.91
N TRP A 416 -5.33 -0.29 4.80
CA TRP A 416 -6.36 0.72 4.66
C TRP A 416 -7.64 0.16 4.03
N ASP A 417 -8.77 0.66 4.53
CA ASP A 417 -10.10 0.32 4.01
C ASP A 417 -10.41 1.20 2.78
N ALA A 418 -10.46 0.56 1.61
CA ALA A 418 -10.72 1.24 0.35
C ALA A 418 -12.08 1.96 0.31
N ALA A 419 -13.05 1.57 1.15
CA ALA A 419 -14.35 2.25 1.24
C ALA A 419 -14.24 3.69 1.79
N LYS A 420 -13.17 4.00 2.54
CA LYS A 420 -12.96 5.31 3.18
C LYS A 420 -12.35 6.37 2.26
N GLY A 421 -11.95 6.00 1.05
CA GLY A 421 -11.22 6.91 0.16
C GLY A 421 -9.76 7.07 0.56
N TYR A 422 -9.14 8.20 0.23
CA TYR A 422 -7.79 8.56 0.70
C TYR A 422 -7.81 8.95 2.18
N ALA A 423 -6.71 8.69 2.89
CA ALA A 423 -6.63 8.90 4.34
C ALA A 423 -6.66 10.37 4.75
N THR A 424 -6.06 11.23 3.94
CA THR A 424 -6.05 12.69 4.15
C THR A 424 -6.33 13.41 2.82
N PRO A 425 -6.75 14.68 2.84
CA PRO A 425 -6.76 15.51 1.63
C PRO A 425 -5.35 15.97 1.21
N GLY A 426 -4.29 15.65 1.96
CA GLY A 426 -2.92 16.08 1.68
C GLY A 426 -2.13 15.09 0.81
N TYR A 427 -0.81 15.28 0.79
CA TYR A 427 0.12 14.30 0.25
C TYR A 427 0.24 13.10 1.18
N GLN A 428 0.26 11.90 0.59
CA GLN A 428 0.37 10.63 1.30
C GLN A 428 1.03 9.59 0.39
N VAL A 429 1.59 8.53 0.97
CA VAL A 429 1.98 7.35 0.19
C VAL A 429 0.82 6.39 0.14
N ALA A 430 0.35 6.07 -1.06
CA ALA A 430 -0.67 5.06 -1.30
C ALA A 430 -0.06 3.86 -2.03
N ALA A 431 -0.34 2.64 -1.56
CA ALA A 431 0.04 1.40 -2.22
C ALA A 431 -1.22 0.60 -2.57
N PHE A 432 -1.40 0.34 -3.85
CA PHE A 432 -2.49 -0.45 -4.41
C PHE A 432 -1.92 -1.79 -4.86
N GLN A 433 -2.40 -2.87 -4.27
CA GLN A 433 -2.12 -4.22 -4.71
C GLN A 433 -3.40 -4.84 -5.22
N THR A 434 -3.37 -5.31 -6.45
CA THR A 434 -4.50 -5.94 -7.10
C THR A 434 -4.04 -7.25 -7.71
N PRO A 435 -4.96 -8.19 -7.96
CA PRO A 435 -4.63 -9.44 -8.63
C PRO A 435 -4.27 -9.33 -10.12
N GLY A 436 -3.89 -8.15 -10.61
CA GLY A 436 -3.51 -7.88 -11.99
C GLY A 436 -4.50 -6.98 -12.74
N GLY A 437 -4.01 -6.32 -13.79
CA GLY A 437 -4.81 -5.46 -14.63
C GLY A 437 -4.07 -4.95 -15.86
N ALA A 438 -4.85 -4.51 -16.85
CA ALA A 438 -4.37 -3.75 -17.98
C ALA A 438 -4.60 -2.25 -17.72
N VAL A 439 -3.54 -1.46 -17.79
CA VAL A 439 -3.58 -0.01 -17.61
C VAL A 439 -2.92 0.67 -18.79
N SER A 440 -3.49 1.77 -19.25
CA SER A 440 -2.98 2.53 -20.39
C SER A 440 -2.90 4.03 -20.12
N ARG A 441 -3.42 4.48 -18.96
CA ARG A 441 -3.50 5.87 -18.59
C ARG A 441 -3.43 6.09 -17.07
N VAL A 442 -3.03 7.30 -16.70
CA VAL A 442 -2.87 7.77 -15.32
C VAL A 442 -3.84 8.92 -15.04
N MET A 443 -4.34 9.04 -13.80
CA MET A 443 -5.21 10.15 -13.39
C MET A 443 -6.51 10.27 -14.19
N ILE A 444 -7.04 9.14 -14.66
CA ILE A 444 -8.28 9.05 -15.44
C ILE A 444 -9.09 7.82 -15.02
N ASP A 445 -10.42 7.94 -15.08
CA ASP A 445 -11.33 6.87 -14.74
C ASP A 445 -11.34 5.72 -15.77
N GLN A 446 -12.00 4.61 -15.41
CA GLN A 446 -12.10 3.44 -16.26
C GLN A 446 -12.84 3.69 -17.58
N SER A 447 -13.88 4.55 -17.57
CA SER A 447 -14.61 4.89 -18.80
C SER A 447 -13.76 5.73 -19.76
N GLY A 448 -12.74 6.41 -19.23
CA GLY A 448 -11.92 7.37 -19.94
C GLY A 448 -12.59 8.74 -20.09
N SER A 449 -13.73 8.98 -19.45
CA SER A 449 -14.49 10.23 -19.52
C SER A 449 -14.03 11.27 -18.49
N TYR A 450 -13.47 10.86 -17.36
CA TYR A 450 -13.11 11.77 -16.26
C TYR A 450 -11.61 11.73 -15.96
N THR A 451 -10.94 12.88 -16.03
CA THR A 451 -9.49 13.03 -15.78
C THR A 451 -9.20 14.11 -14.75
N GLY A 452 -8.04 14.05 -14.10
CA GLY A 452 -7.58 15.04 -13.13
C GLY A 452 -8.04 14.76 -11.70
N GLY A 453 -7.99 15.79 -10.85
CA GLY A 453 -8.42 15.73 -9.45
C GLY A 453 -7.35 15.22 -8.48
N GLY A 454 -6.16 14.87 -8.97
CA GLY A 454 -5.05 14.38 -8.13
C GLY A 454 -3.72 15.03 -8.49
N ARG A 455 -2.74 14.81 -7.60
CA ARG A 455 -1.34 15.18 -7.80
C ARG A 455 -0.46 13.95 -7.60
N ILE A 456 0.68 13.90 -8.27
CA ILE A 456 1.64 12.80 -8.16
C ILE A 456 3.04 13.36 -7.86
N GLY A 457 3.66 12.84 -6.80
CA GLY A 457 5.08 13.04 -6.51
C GLY A 457 5.94 12.01 -7.22
N GLU A 458 5.78 10.72 -6.90
CA GLU A 458 6.49 9.62 -7.54
C GLU A 458 5.55 8.42 -7.71
N LEU A 459 5.69 7.67 -8.80
CA LEU A 459 5.01 6.40 -9.02
C LEU A 459 6.03 5.28 -9.23
N LEU A 460 5.85 4.20 -8.49
CA LEU A 460 6.54 2.92 -8.61
C LEU A 460 5.52 1.87 -9.04
N ILE A 461 5.76 1.19 -10.16
CA ILE A 461 4.80 0.26 -10.76
C ILE A 461 5.48 -1.10 -10.95
N TRP A 462 4.84 -2.15 -10.46
CA TRP A 462 5.21 -3.54 -10.70
C TRP A 462 4.11 -4.27 -11.47
N ASN A 463 4.53 -5.13 -12.38
CA ASN A 463 3.69 -6.05 -13.13
C ASN A 463 3.62 -7.45 -12.50
N ARG A 464 3.83 -7.50 -11.18
CA ARG A 464 3.69 -8.66 -10.31
C ARG A 464 3.06 -8.23 -9.01
N VAL A 465 2.49 -9.19 -8.29
CA VAL A 465 2.02 -8.94 -6.93
C VAL A 465 3.24 -8.90 -6.01
N LEU A 466 3.40 -7.83 -5.23
CA LEU A 466 4.43 -7.75 -4.19
C LEU A 466 3.98 -8.49 -2.91
N SER A 467 4.89 -8.99 -2.10
CA SER A 467 4.54 -9.38 -0.73
C SER A 467 4.19 -8.14 0.12
N GLU A 468 3.47 -8.31 1.24
CA GLU A 468 3.20 -7.17 2.15
C GLU A 468 4.48 -6.54 2.69
N ARG A 469 5.55 -7.33 2.77
CA ARG A 469 6.87 -6.87 3.16
C ARG A 469 7.46 -5.94 2.10
N GLU A 470 7.49 -6.40 0.85
CA GLU A 470 7.95 -5.61 -0.29
C GLU A 470 7.14 -4.33 -0.49
N VAL A 471 5.81 -4.36 -0.27
CA VAL A 471 4.98 -3.15 -0.28
C VAL A 471 5.45 -2.16 0.79
N ARG A 472 5.69 -2.64 2.02
CA ARG A 472 6.20 -1.79 3.10
C ARG A 472 7.59 -1.22 2.79
N ASP A 473 8.48 -2.01 2.19
CA ASP A 473 9.81 -1.56 1.78
C ASP A 473 9.71 -0.41 0.76
N ALA A 474 8.84 -0.56 -0.24
CA ALA A 474 8.56 0.49 -1.23
C ALA A 474 7.92 1.74 -0.61
N GLN A 475 6.99 1.57 0.32
CA GLN A 475 6.40 2.71 1.04
C GLN A 475 7.43 3.42 1.92
N ALA A 476 8.30 2.69 2.61
CA ALA A 476 9.35 3.24 3.47
C ALA A 476 10.34 4.10 2.68
N TYR A 477 10.76 3.64 1.50
CA TYR A 477 11.57 4.43 0.56
C TYR A 477 10.87 5.77 0.21
N LEU A 478 9.61 5.73 -0.22
CA LEU A 478 8.88 6.95 -0.59
C LEU A 478 8.64 7.87 0.61
N TYR A 479 8.34 7.32 1.80
CA TYR A 479 8.10 8.10 3.02
C TYR A 479 9.36 8.85 3.47
N ALA A 480 10.50 8.16 3.43
CA ALA A 480 11.78 8.76 3.77
C ALA A 480 12.17 9.84 2.77
N LYS A 481 12.04 9.56 1.47
CA LYS A 481 12.39 10.52 0.41
C LYS A 481 11.49 11.75 0.42
N TRP A 482 10.18 11.56 0.40
CA TRP A 482 9.23 12.63 0.10
C TRP A 482 8.75 13.40 1.34
N PHE A 483 8.85 12.79 2.52
CA PHE A 483 8.37 13.39 3.76
C PHE A 483 9.43 13.49 4.86
N ASN A 484 10.65 12.97 4.64
CA ASN A 484 11.70 12.88 5.64
C ASN A 484 11.21 12.24 6.95
N LYS A 485 10.45 11.15 6.82
CA LYS A 485 9.83 10.43 7.95
C LYS A 485 10.14 8.93 7.86
N ALA A 486 10.26 8.27 9.00
CA ALA A 486 10.29 6.81 9.02
C ALA A 486 8.89 6.23 8.78
N THR A 487 8.88 5.08 8.11
CA THR A 487 7.77 4.14 8.24
C THR A 487 8.03 3.25 9.45
N PRO A 488 7.01 2.90 10.25
CA PRO A 488 7.20 2.06 11.42
C PRO A 488 7.86 0.72 11.09
N GLY A 489 8.79 0.28 11.94
CA GLY A 489 9.65 -0.88 11.70
C GLY A 489 10.93 -0.59 10.88
N TYR A 490 11.10 0.64 10.38
CA TYR A 490 12.29 1.06 9.63
C TYR A 490 13.08 2.14 10.36
N ALA A 491 14.39 2.16 10.10
CA ALA A 491 15.31 3.14 10.63
C ALA A 491 14.98 4.54 10.09
N LEU A 492 14.93 5.51 11.00
CA LEU A 492 14.74 6.92 10.66
C LEU A 492 15.92 7.45 9.83
N PRO A 493 15.68 8.34 8.84
CA PRO A 493 16.69 9.28 8.41
C PRO A 493 17.16 10.11 9.63
N ALA A 494 18.44 10.50 9.67
CA ALA A 494 19.00 11.26 10.78
C ALA A 494 18.16 12.52 11.09
N GLY A 495 17.71 12.67 12.35
CA GLY A 495 16.93 13.82 12.81
C GLY A 495 15.41 13.70 12.73
N ALA A 496 14.85 12.56 12.28
CA ALA A 496 13.40 12.34 12.31
C ALA A 496 12.93 11.82 13.69
N PHE A 497 11.68 12.12 14.06
CA PHE A 497 11.11 11.81 15.38
C PHE A 497 10.49 10.40 15.42
N ALA A 498 10.79 9.62 16.47
CA ALA A 498 10.06 8.38 16.78
C ALA A 498 8.71 8.72 17.45
N ALA A 499 7.68 7.88 17.32
CA ALA A 499 6.43 7.97 18.08
C ALA A 499 6.55 7.22 19.42
N THR A 500 5.60 7.39 20.34
CA THR A 500 5.48 6.51 21.52
C THR A 500 5.03 5.12 21.06
N ASP A 501 5.84 4.08 21.33
CA ASP A 501 5.55 2.70 20.92
C ASP A 501 4.49 2.04 21.80
N ILE A 502 4.48 2.31 23.11
CA ILE A 502 3.53 1.76 24.07
C ILE A 502 2.94 2.89 24.90
N GLN A 503 1.64 3.16 24.75
CA GLN A 503 1.00 4.27 25.47
C GLN A 503 0.95 4.03 26.98
N ARG A 504 0.53 2.82 27.40
CA ARG A 504 0.52 2.40 28.81
C ARG A 504 0.91 0.93 28.94
N LEU A 505 1.92 0.65 29.76
CA LEU A 505 2.37 -0.69 30.13
C LEU A 505 2.17 -0.91 31.63
N THR A 506 1.58 -2.05 31.98
CA THR A 506 1.46 -2.51 33.36
C THR A 506 2.13 -3.87 33.53
N VAL A 507 3.01 -3.97 34.52
CA VAL A 507 3.65 -5.22 34.96
C VAL A 507 3.11 -5.57 36.34
N PRO A 508 2.20 -6.56 36.44
CA PRO A 508 1.51 -6.91 37.69
C PRO A 508 2.45 -7.35 38.83
N GLU A 509 1.94 -7.35 40.06
CA GLU A 509 2.67 -7.88 41.22
C GLU A 509 3.03 -9.37 41.05
N GLY A 510 4.21 -9.75 41.54
CA GLY A 510 4.63 -11.15 41.63
C GLY A 510 5.12 -11.77 40.31
N VAL A 511 5.13 -11.01 39.20
CA VAL A 511 5.64 -11.48 37.91
C VAL A 511 7.00 -10.89 37.56
N ARG A 512 7.76 -11.63 36.74
CA ARG A 512 9.01 -11.18 36.11
C ARG A 512 8.87 -11.35 34.61
N VAL A 513 8.90 -10.25 33.88
CA VAL A 513 8.66 -10.22 32.43
C VAL A 513 9.78 -9.47 31.71
N GLU A 514 9.93 -9.70 30.41
CA GLU A 514 11.04 -9.19 29.63
C GLU A 514 10.57 -8.28 28.47
N ILE A 515 11.31 -7.20 28.25
CA ILE A 515 11.26 -6.41 27.01
C ILE A 515 12.65 -6.44 26.38
N GLU A 516 12.73 -7.11 25.23
CA GLU A 516 13.93 -7.17 24.39
C GLU A 516 13.87 -6.05 23.35
N VAL A 517 14.89 -5.18 23.32
CA VAL A 517 15.00 -4.11 22.31
C VAL A 517 16.27 -4.30 21.49
N GLY A 518 16.11 -4.48 20.19
CA GLY A 518 17.19 -4.70 19.24
C GLY A 518 18.10 -3.48 19.05
N ALA A 519 19.32 -3.73 18.58
CA ALA A 519 20.33 -2.69 18.38
C ALA A 519 19.83 -1.54 17.49
N GLY A 520 20.19 -0.31 17.86
CA GLY A 520 19.81 0.91 17.12
C GLY A 520 18.32 1.29 17.20
N ARG A 521 17.51 0.55 17.96
CA ARG A 521 16.11 0.88 18.25
C ARG A 521 15.99 1.48 19.64
N THR A 522 15.16 2.50 19.74
CA THR A 522 14.62 2.99 21.02
C THR A 522 13.14 2.65 21.06
N VAL A 523 12.70 2.03 22.14
CA VAL A 523 11.27 1.80 22.42
C VAL A 523 10.83 2.81 23.47
N ARG A 524 9.77 3.56 23.20
CA ARG A 524 9.24 4.55 24.14
C ARG A 524 7.93 4.10 24.78
N ILE A 525 7.87 4.17 26.10
CA ILE A 525 6.68 3.91 26.92
C ILE A 525 6.16 5.25 27.46
N GLY A 526 4.90 5.58 27.17
CA GLY A 526 4.24 6.78 27.71
C GLY A 526 4.09 6.67 29.23
N LYS A 527 3.39 5.65 29.71
CA LYS A 527 3.25 5.36 31.15
C LYS A 527 3.62 3.92 31.49
N LEU A 528 4.57 3.74 32.40
CA LEU A 528 4.89 2.44 33.01
C LEU A 528 4.32 2.36 34.43
N VAL A 529 3.51 1.34 34.69
CA VAL A 529 3.08 0.92 36.03
C VAL A 529 3.78 -0.39 36.36
N ALA A 530 4.74 -0.37 37.28
CA ALA A 530 5.50 -1.56 37.66
C ALA A 530 5.20 -1.95 39.11
N GLU A 531 4.48 -3.07 39.28
CA GLU A 531 4.25 -3.76 40.56
C GLU A 531 5.15 -5.00 40.69
N GLY A 532 5.53 -5.61 39.56
CA GLY A 532 6.50 -6.71 39.44
C GLY A 532 7.86 -6.28 38.88
N GLU A 533 8.64 -7.25 38.38
CA GLU A 533 9.95 -6.99 37.76
C GLU A 533 9.84 -6.93 36.23
N LEU A 534 10.21 -5.77 35.67
CA LEU A 534 10.44 -5.60 34.24
C LEU A 534 11.94 -5.74 33.95
N VAL A 535 12.33 -6.67 33.08
CA VAL A 535 13.72 -6.85 32.65
C VAL A 535 13.89 -6.30 31.24
N LYS A 536 14.81 -5.34 31.09
CA LYS A 536 15.21 -4.80 29.78
C LYS A 536 16.44 -5.57 29.27
N THR A 537 16.32 -6.17 28.10
CA THR A 537 17.37 -6.93 27.40
C THR A 537 17.60 -6.38 25.98
N GLY A 538 18.65 -6.85 25.31
CA GLY A 538 19.06 -6.41 23.98
C GLY A 538 19.75 -5.03 23.98
N ALA A 539 20.58 -4.80 22.96
CA ALA A 539 21.47 -3.64 22.88
C ALA A 539 20.77 -2.29 22.65
N GLY A 540 19.46 -2.26 22.35
CA GLY A 540 18.69 -1.04 22.14
C GLY A 540 18.32 -0.32 23.44
N ALA A 541 17.59 0.79 23.32
CA ALA A 541 17.22 1.67 24.44
C ALA A 541 15.73 1.60 24.80
N LEU A 542 15.42 1.87 26.06
CA LEU A 542 14.05 2.07 26.56
C LEU A 542 13.90 3.51 27.09
N GLU A 543 12.95 4.27 26.55
CA GLU A 543 12.59 5.59 27.07
C GLU A 543 11.24 5.52 27.76
N ILE A 544 11.11 6.15 28.94
CA ILE A 544 9.88 6.13 29.71
C ILE A 544 9.47 7.56 30.09
N GLU A 545 8.30 8.02 29.67
CA GLU A 545 7.87 9.41 29.93
C GLU A 545 7.34 9.57 31.36
N THR A 546 6.56 8.60 31.84
CA THR A 546 6.02 8.58 33.21
C THR A 546 6.18 7.21 33.84
N THR A 547 6.70 7.16 35.06
CA THR A 547 6.82 5.92 35.85
C THR A 547 5.92 5.96 37.09
N SER A 548 5.37 4.82 37.46
CA SER A 548 4.69 4.59 38.73
C SER A 548 5.13 3.24 39.25
N PHE A 549 5.99 3.25 40.26
CA PHE A 549 6.44 2.06 40.96
C PHE A 549 5.55 1.85 42.18
N PHE A 550 4.94 0.68 42.27
CA PHE A 550 4.15 0.26 43.41
C PHE A 550 4.77 -1.02 43.99
N ASN A 551 4.56 -1.27 45.29
CA ASN A 551 5.10 -2.44 45.99
C ASN A 551 6.62 -2.60 45.79
N ALA A 552 7.09 -3.83 45.54
CA ALA A 552 8.49 -4.16 45.27
C ALA A 552 8.84 -4.11 43.76
N GLY A 553 8.01 -3.43 42.95
CA GLY A 553 8.20 -3.32 41.52
C GLY A 553 9.51 -2.63 41.15
N LYS A 554 10.19 -3.14 40.11
CA LYS A 554 11.51 -2.62 39.68
C LYS A 554 11.75 -2.84 38.20
N ILE A 555 12.68 -2.07 37.65
CA ILE A 555 13.26 -2.30 36.32
C ILE A 555 14.68 -2.82 36.51
N THR A 556 15.00 -3.95 35.89
CA THR A 556 16.35 -4.49 35.82
C THR A 556 16.86 -4.30 34.39
N ILE A 557 17.97 -3.57 34.21
CA ILE A 557 18.62 -3.40 32.91
C ILE A 557 19.70 -4.48 32.80
N ALA A 558 19.44 -5.52 32.00
CA ALA A 558 20.40 -6.59 31.76
C ALA A 558 21.32 -6.29 30.55
N ASP A 559 20.82 -5.54 29.56
CA ASP A 559 21.59 -5.08 28.39
C ASP A 559 20.97 -3.79 27.80
N GLY A 560 21.78 -3.03 27.05
CA GLY A 560 21.41 -1.75 26.45
C GLY A 560 21.27 -0.63 27.49
N SER A 561 20.26 0.23 27.30
CA SER A 561 19.98 1.34 28.22
C SER A 561 18.49 1.49 28.50
N ALA A 562 18.17 2.16 29.62
CA ALA A 562 16.85 2.67 29.91
C ALA A 562 16.95 4.05 30.56
N GLU A 563 16.09 4.98 30.17
CA GLU A 563 16.05 6.34 30.71
C GLU A 563 14.61 6.83 30.91
N VAL A 564 14.44 7.69 31.91
CA VAL A 564 13.20 8.45 32.11
C VAL A 564 13.36 9.79 31.40
N VAL A 565 12.47 10.06 30.46
CA VAL A 565 12.50 11.26 29.61
C VAL A 565 11.34 12.18 29.94
N GLY A 566 11.46 13.46 29.60
CA GLY A 566 10.34 14.40 29.73
C GLY A 566 9.15 13.99 28.86
N VAL A 567 7.94 14.23 29.36
CA VAL A 567 6.72 14.17 28.55
C VAL A 567 6.86 15.14 27.37
N ARG A 568 6.45 14.73 26.17
CA ARG A 568 6.54 15.61 24.99
C ARG A 568 5.77 16.89 25.24
N ASP A 569 6.49 18.01 25.15
CA ASP A 569 5.90 19.33 25.18
C ASP A 569 5.33 19.64 23.81
N VAL A 570 4.15 20.27 23.76
CA VAL A 570 3.64 20.85 22.51
C VAL A 570 4.44 22.13 22.32
N GLU A 571 5.22 22.25 21.24
CA GLU A 571 6.18 23.35 20.98
C GLU A 571 5.62 24.75 21.31
N SER A 572 4.31 24.93 21.16
CA SER A 572 3.54 25.99 21.80
C SER A 572 2.06 25.61 21.87
N ALA A 573 1.27 26.36 22.65
CA ALA A 573 -0.20 26.30 22.62
C ALA A 573 -0.82 26.66 21.24
N THR A 574 0.01 27.04 20.24
CA THR A 574 -0.42 27.45 18.89
C THR A 574 0.13 26.54 17.78
N ALA A 575 1.03 25.62 18.08
CA ALA A 575 1.59 24.67 17.13
C ALA A 575 0.74 23.40 17.07
N TYR A 576 -0.25 23.37 16.18
CA TYR A 576 -1.06 22.18 15.88
C TYR A 576 -0.69 21.61 14.51
N ALA A 577 -1.09 20.36 14.25
CA ALA A 577 -0.81 19.70 12.96
C ALA A 577 -1.36 20.52 11.77
N PRO A 578 -0.57 20.73 10.70
CA PRO A 578 -1.01 21.50 9.54
C PRO A 578 -2.15 20.81 8.79
N GLY A 579 -2.97 21.58 8.09
CA GLY A 579 -4.02 21.04 7.22
C GLY A 579 -5.31 20.62 7.94
N ALA A 580 -5.58 21.16 9.13
CA ALA A 580 -6.86 20.98 9.81
C ALA A 580 -8.03 21.29 8.87
N THR A 581 -8.93 20.31 8.67
CA THR A 581 -10.11 20.45 7.81
C THR A 581 -11.03 21.56 8.28
N MET A 582 -11.03 21.86 9.59
CA MET A 582 -11.81 22.92 10.20
C MET A 582 -11.09 23.34 11.48
N HIS A 583 -10.99 24.64 11.73
CA HIS A 583 -10.39 25.18 12.94
C HIS A 583 -11.33 26.21 13.57
N LEU A 584 -11.93 25.83 14.69
CA LEU A 584 -12.83 26.64 15.50
C LEU A 584 -12.15 26.94 16.84
N ASP A 585 -11.85 28.21 17.06
CA ASP A 585 -11.15 28.68 18.25
C ASP A 585 -11.98 29.78 18.92
N ALA A 586 -12.52 29.48 20.11
CA ALA A 586 -13.40 30.40 20.84
C ALA A 586 -12.62 31.58 21.43
N THR A 587 -11.29 31.46 21.53
CA THR A 587 -10.39 32.54 21.94
C THR A 587 -10.13 33.51 20.79
N ASP A 588 -10.31 33.09 19.54
CA ASP A 588 -10.28 33.96 18.37
C ASP A 588 -11.64 34.66 18.21
N LEU A 589 -11.86 35.73 18.98
CA LEU A 589 -13.11 36.50 18.97
C LEU A 589 -13.48 37.04 17.58
N LYS A 590 -12.53 37.17 16.65
CA LYS A 590 -12.81 37.60 15.26
C LYS A 590 -13.52 36.50 14.45
N SER A 591 -13.40 35.25 14.87
CA SER A 591 -14.10 34.12 14.29
C SER A 591 -15.54 33.98 14.81
N LEU A 592 -15.94 34.75 15.83
CA LEU A 592 -17.26 34.69 16.45
C LEU A 592 -18.11 35.90 16.05
N ASN A 593 -19.28 35.64 15.48
CA ASN A 593 -20.33 36.64 15.39
C ASN A 593 -21.27 36.43 16.57
N MET A 594 -21.31 37.38 17.51
CA MET A 594 -22.04 37.27 18.78
C MET A 594 -23.10 38.36 18.90
N ARG A 595 -24.16 38.07 19.65
CA ARG A 595 -25.18 39.05 20.02
C ARG A 595 -25.62 38.86 21.47
N LEU A 596 -26.27 39.87 22.03
CA LEU A 596 -27.00 39.72 23.29
C LEU A 596 -28.39 39.14 23.01
N ARG A 597 -28.76 38.08 23.74
CA ARG A 597 -30.11 37.52 23.71
C ARG A 597 -31.02 38.36 24.60
N ALA A 598 -32.04 38.98 24.00
CA ALA A 598 -32.92 39.93 24.70
C ALA A 598 -33.74 39.32 25.86
N ALA A 599 -33.93 37.99 25.87
CA ALA A 599 -34.72 37.30 26.89
C ALA A 599 -34.05 37.25 28.27
N ASP A 600 -32.71 37.23 28.31
CA ASP A 600 -31.93 36.97 29.52
C ASP A 600 -30.59 37.72 29.59
N ASN A 601 -30.32 38.60 28.61
CA ASN A 601 -29.09 39.37 28.46
C ASN A 601 -27.81 38.51 28.40
N GLU A 602 -27.92 37.24 27.98
CA GLU A 602 -26.74 36.40 27.75
C GLU A 602 -26.11 36.71 26.39
N THR A 603 -24.76 36.73 26.33
CA THR A 603 -24.03 36.74 25.07
C THR A 603 -24.15 35.37 24.42
N VAL A 604 -24.70 35.32 23.22
CA VAL A 604 -24.90 34.11 22.45
C VAL A 604 -24.20 34.21 21.11
N LEU A 605 -23.83 33.07 20.56
CA LEU A 605 -23.22 32.98 19.24
C LEU A 605 -24.31 33.00 18.16
N ASP A 606 -24.08 33.74 17.07
CA ASP A 606 -24.89 33.77 15.83
C ASP A 606 -24.18 33.06 14.67
N ASN A 607 -22.85 33.14 14.57
CA ASN A 607 -22.04 32.33 13.65
C ASN A 607 -20.65 32.09 14.25
N TRP A 608 -20.09 30.90 14.02
CA TRP A 608 -18.67 30.61 14.21
C TRP A 608 -18.04 30.36 12.84
N TYR A 609 -17.03 31.16 12.50
CA TYR A 609 -16.29 31.06 11.25
C TYR A 609 -15.07 30.15 11.41
N ASP A 610 -14.92 29.21 10.50
CA ASP A 610 -13.68 28.43 10.38
C ASP A 610 -12.50 29.36 10.04
N LYS A 611 -11.47 29.36 10.90
CA LYS A 611 -10.26 30.18 10.73
C LYS A 611 -9.54 29.91 9.41
N ASN A 612 -9.64 28.69 8.90
CA ASN A 612 -8.94 28.27 7.69
C ASN A 612 -9.70 28.62 6.40
N ARG A 613 -11.02 28.79 6.46
CA ARG A 613 -11.87 28.91 5.26
C ARG A 613 -12.83 30.10 5.25
N GLY A 614 -13.02 30.77 6.38
CA GLY A 614 -13.97 31.88 6.53
C GLY A 614 -15.45 31.48 6.36
N VAL A 615 -15.77 30.19 6.35
CA VAL A 615 -17.14 29.69 6.22
C VAL A 615 -17.78 29.62 7.60
N GLY A 616 -18.95 30.24 7.75
CA GLY A 616 -19.75 30.17 8.98
C GLY A 616 -20.49 28.84 9.08
N ILE A 617 -20.31 28.12 10.19
CA ILE A 617 -20.86 26.76 10.37
C ILE A 617 -22.20 26.76 11.10
N TRP A 618 -22.56 27.85 11.76
CA TRP A 618 -23.76 27.93 12.57
C TRP A 618 -24.61 29.13 12.16
N ARG A 619 -25.88 28.89 11.78
CA ARG A 619 -26.90 29.94 11.62
C ARG A 619 -28.12 29.50 12.43
N PRO A 620 -28.59 30.28 13.42
CA PRO A 620 -29.80 29.93 14.13
C PRO A 620 -30.98 29.86 13.17
N SER A 621 -31.84 28.84 13.32
CA SER A 621 -33.22 28.93 12.86
C SER A 621 -33.90 30.13 13.52
N ALA A 622 -34.96 30.68 12.93
CA ALA A 622 -35.67 31.88 13.41
C ALA A 622 -36.10 31.87 14.90
N GLU A 623 -36.07 30.72 15.58
CA GLU A 623 -36.21 30.59 17.02
C GLU A 623 -34.92 31.00 17.77
N GLN A 624 -34.92 32.24 18.28
CA GLN A 624 -33.81 32.87 19.01
C GLN A 624 -33.44 32.20 20.36
N SER A 625 -34.21 31.20 20.82
CA SER A 625 -34.07 30.55 22.12
C SER A 625 -33.02 29.43 22.18
N ARG A 626 -32.39 29.05 21.05
CA ARG A 626 -31.46 27.91 20.97
C ARG A 626 -30.02 28.27 20.57
N SER A 627 -29.62 29.53 20.65
CA SER A 627 -28.22 29.91 20.39
C SER A 627 -27.26 29.40 21.48
N PRO A 628 -26.08 28.84 21.12
CA PRO A 628 -25.01 28.51 22.06
C PRO A 628 -24.58 29.74 22.86
N ARG A 629 -24.23 29.54 24.13
CA ARG A 629 -23.89 30.62 25.05
C ARG A 629 -22.38 30.81 25.05
N PHE A 630 -21.93 32.01 24.75
CA PHE A 630 -20.53 32.36 24.92
C PHE A 630 -20.25 32.68 26.39
N VAL A 631 -19.20 32.07 26.94
CA VAL A 631 -18.75 32.30 28.31
C VAL A 631 -17.26 32.59 28.30
N GLN A 632 -16.91 33.79 28.75
CA GLN A 632 -15.54 34.28 28.79
C GLN A 632 -14.80 33.74 30.03
N ASP A 633 -13.52 33.41 29.81
CA ASP A 633 -12.50 33.09 30.83
C ASP A 633 -12.89 31.98 31.82
N VAL A 634 -13.70 31.02 31.38
CA VAL A 634 -14.20 29.92 32.22
C VAL A 634 -13.08 28.98 32.65
N ILE A 635 -12.15 28.71 31.75
CA ILE A 635 -11.07 27.74 31.95
C ILE A 635 -9.80 28.44 32.46
N GLY A 636 -9.67 29.74 32.17
CA GLY A 636 -8.53 30.57 32.54
C GLY A 636 -8.59 31.91 31.78
N GLU A 637 -7.72 32.85 32.15
CA GLU A 637 -7.65 34.16 31.49
C GLU A 637 -7.34 34.01 29.99
N GLY A 638 -8.19 34.59 29.14
CA GLY A 638 -8.10 34.49 27.68
C GLY A 638 -8.66 33.19 27.09
N LEU A 639 -9.17 32.27 27.91
CA LEU A 639 -9.70 30.97 27.48
C LEU A 639 -11.22 30.93 27.60
N HIS A 640 -11.88 31.11 26.45
CA HIS A 640 -13.34 31.23 26.35
C HIS A 640 -13.99 29.92 25.89
N VAL A 641 -15.28 29.74 26.19
CA VAL A 641 -16.08 28.57 25.84
C VAL A 641 -17.37 29.01 25.13
N VAL A 642 -17.84 28.24 24.15
CA VAL A 642 -19.09 28.45 23.39
C VAL A 642 -20.08 27.32 23.66
#